data_AF-A0A9Q0DSB5-F1
#
_entry.id   AF-A0A9Q0DSB5-F1
#
_cell.length_a   1.000
_cell.length_b   1.000
_cell.length_c   1.000
_cell.angle_alpha   90.00
_cell.angle_beta   90.00
_cell.angle_gamma   90.00
#
_symmetry.space_group_name_H-M   'P 1'
#
loop_
_entity.id
_entity.type
_entity.pdbx_description
1 polymer ?
#
loop_
_entity_poly.entity_id
_entity_poly.type
_entity_poly.pdbx_seq_one_letter_code
_entity_poly.pdbx_strand_id
1 'polypeptide(L)'
;NFTKPGEQEAVRCDTLSQLVARGCSNDDIISPKNFYGVVRSTPLSSSFNKRQQQQEPIQLAPQEVLLKLRPGMPSTFTVSFKRVEGYPVDLYYLMDLSYSMEDDLRNIKVLGTELFKALKNITEHAKIGFGAFVDKTVLPFTNTNKKKLEKPCQKKEKYCQPAFGYRHVLSMTANEKDFNEEVKKQNISGNLDPPEGSLDAMMQVAVCGDKIGWRENSTRLIVLTTDAGFHMAGDGKLAGILEPNDEKCHIEENVNAMNNQLDYPSVGQLATQLEKNNIQPIFAVTNDVVDVYKKLSKMIPKSEVEELNKDSKNIVTLIKRAYDRLSSKVTMTHDDLPANVIVTYTPICPNGGPAGGDEGVCNDVGEGKEISFDVTVTATACIGMQNFTISPLGIRDTLKVTVTTKCNCECDDPQDNNHPQCNSKGKVNCGICSCNTGFVGQKCECAIGEKDESALKESCRRANGTECEGRGICVCGRCSCHPTDSGTSYHGDFCECDDDHCEMFRNQLCGGNGRCLCGKCMCNKGYEGSACHCKTSDDGCRTSGGTVCSGRGACKCNQCECKDGYQRPFCEVCHGCLDPCQTKQTCMECLFQTGGLGRNCTPACTDSVKHRLVDMFTLTKKSCKLKDSEGCWITFKMEQLVGEDNYWAEILRQRECPELPNIYAIVGGSIKGVVVIGLLADNPLFKNATTTVANPTFTGANKVVVVVVGHIGRLSSELFTDTCLHIIGYLQGLTKGVDSSEISNTFQRNGVNLDENALQSIIRFLLLTFRSAGKSNLSAEDLVSKLEEGCSKWPKASLQVVHTLWTKQGPLVHSQQEAQAMLSIGKLVDMQWKLGMAVSSDTCRSLNSPFVSMLLKIAEPSGQISHKSFELTIPQFQNFHKQFKEMAAVLETV
;
A
#
# COMPACT_ATOMS: atom_id res chain seq x y z
N ASN A 1 18.35 35.31 -54.41
CA ASN A 1 19.30 35.01 -53.31
C ASN A 1 19.27 36.17 -52.33
N PHE A 2 18.72 35.97 -51.12
CA PHE A 2 18.55 37.03 -50.10
C PHE A 2 19.70 37.06 -49.07
N THR A 3 20.61 36.09 -49.10
CA THR A 3 21.78 36.06 -48.21
C THR A 3 22.85 37.03 -48.70
N LYS A 4 23.51 37.72 -47.77
CA LYS A 4 24.61 38.64 -48.08
C LYS A 4 25.91 37.85 -48.34
N PRO A 5 26.86 38.39 -49.13
CA PRO A 5 28.17 37.76 -49.31
C PRO A 5 28.88 37.53 -47.96
N GLY A 6 29.29 36.29 -47.69
CA GLY A 6 29.96 35.90 -46.45
C GLY A 6 29.04 35.51 -45.28
N GLU A 7 27.71 35.58 -45.47
CA GLU A 7 26.72 35.17 -44.47
C GLU A 7 26.56 33.64 -44.46
N GLN A 8 26.38 33.03 -43.28
CA GLN A 8 26.23 31.58 -43.14
C GLN A 8 24.99 31.07 -43.88
N GLU A 9 25.07 29.88 -44.49
CA GLU A 9 23.92 29.21 -45.09
C GLU A 9 22.83 28.85 -44.06
N ALA A 10 23.18 28.77 -42.77
CA ALA A 10 22.24 28.56 -41.66
C ALA A 10 21.12 29.63 -41.61
N VAL A 11 21.38 30.87 -42.06
CA VAL A 11 20.37 31.94 -42.08
C VAL A 11 19.22 31.68 -43.07
N ARG A 12 19.36 30.67 -43.94
CA ARG A 12 18.29 30.23 -44.84
C ARG A 12 17.19 29.47 -44.13
N CYS A 13 17.46 28.94 -42.93
CA CYS A 13 16.48 28.29 -42.08
C CYS A 13 16.14 29.21 -40.90
N ASP A 14 15.00 29.87 -40.97
CA ASP A 14 14.51 30.75 -39.91
C ASP A 14 12.97 30.76 -39.93
N THR A 15 12.36 31.45 -38.98
CA THR A 15 10.93 31.75 -38.95
C THR A 15 10.50 32.50 -40.22
N LEU A 16 9.27 32.25 -40.67
CA LEU A 16 8.68 32.92 -41.84
C LEU A 16 8.86 34.44 -41.80
N SER A 17 8.60 35.05 -40.65
CA SER A 17 8.73 36.50 -40.45
C SER A 17 10.14 37.02 -40.69
N GLN A 18 11.17 36.31 -40.21
CA GLN A 18 12.56 36.74 -40.38
C GLN A 18 13.04 36.54 -41.82
N LEU A 19 12.66 35.43 -42.47
CA LEU A 19 12.99 35.19 -43.87
C LEU A 19 12.38 36.26 -44.79
N VAL A 20 11.11 36.62 -44.57
CA VAL A 20 10.44 37.68 -45.32
C VAL A 20 11.08 39.04 -45.05
N ALA A 21 11.38 39.37 -43.79
CA ALA A 21 12.05 40.63 -43.43
C ALA A 21 13.45 40.76 -44.06
N ARG A 22 14.14 39.64 -44.26
CA ARG A 22 15.43 39.57 -44.96
C ARG A 22 15.32 39.58 -46.49
N GLY A 23 14.10 39.56 -47.04
CA GLY A 23 13.85 39.66 -48.48
C GLY A 23 13.73 38.32 -49.20
N CYS A 24 13.46 37.21 -48.50
CA CYS A 24 13.06 35.95 -49.13
C CYS A 24 11.61 36.06 -49.66
N SER A 25 11.37 35.59 -50.89
CA SER A 25 10.04 35.60 -51.50
C SER A 25 9.13 34.58 -50.81
N ASN A 26 7.86 34.92 -50.59
CA ASN A 26 6.89 34.00 -49.97
C ASN A 26 6.72 32.68 -50.74
N ASP A 27 6.79 32.74 -52.08
CA ASP A 27 6.60 31.57 -52.93
C ASP A 27 7.79 30.60 -52.87
N ASP A 28 8.97 31.09 -52.47
CA ASP A 28 10.21 30.30 -52.35
C ASP A 28 10.43 29.74 -50.92
N ILE A 29 9.59 30.14 -49.94
CA ILE A 29 9.73 29.67 -48.55
C ILE A 29 9.03 28.32 -48.37
N ILE A 30 9.83 27.31 -48.08
CA ILE A 30 9.33 25.96 -47.77
C ILE A 30 8.95 25.86 -46.29
N SER A 31 7.65 25.88 -46.01
CA SER A 31 7.11 25.64 -44.66
C SER A 31 5.97 24.64 -44.74
N PRO A 32 6.27 23.33 -44.63
CA PRO A 32 5.25 22.29 -44.71
C PRO A 32 4.20 22.48 -43.62
N LYS A 33 2.93 22.51 -44.03
CA LYS A 33 1.79 22.56 -43.11
C LYS A 33 1.32 21.15 -42.77
N ASN A 34 0.72 21.02 -41.60
CA ASN A 34 -0.01 19.81 -41.22
C ASN A 34 -1.17 19.56 -42.19
N PHE A 35 -1.44 18.29 -42.46
CA PHE A 35 -2.63 17.84 -43.19
C PHE A 35 -3.51 17.00 -42.28
N TYR A 36 -4.80 17.29 -42.31
CA TYR A 36 -5.86 16.51 -41.68
C TYR A 36 -6.87 16.10 -42.75
N GLY A 37 -7.20 14.80 -42.80
CA GLY A 37 -8.22 14.26 -43.67
C GLY A 37 -9.11 13.28 -42.93
N VAL A 38 -10.43 13.39 -43.12
CA VAL A 38 -11.40 12.41 -42.64
C VAL A 38 -11.52 11.30 -43.67
N VAL A 39 -11.20 10.07 -43.30
CA VAL A 39 -11.31 8.90 -44.17
C VAL A 39 -12.71 8.30 -44.09
N ARG A 40 -13.27 8.21 -42.87
CA ARG A 40 -14.61 7.68 -42.62
C ARG A 40 -15.30 8.45 -41.50
N SER A 41 -16.48 9.01 -41.79
CA SER A 41 -17.35 9.68 -40.82
C SER A 41 -18.82 9.41 -41.13
N THR A 42 -19.34 8.39 -40.48
CA THR A 42 -20.75 8.02 -40.51
C THR A 42 -21.47 8.79 -39.38
N PRO A 43 -22.66 9.37 -39.62
CA PRO A 43 -23.38 10.15 -38.62
C PRO A 43 -23.74 9.38 -37.35
N LEU A 44 -23.83 10.11 -36.22
CA LEU A 44 -24.23 9.56 -34.93
C LEU A 44 -25.69 9.08 -34.96
N SER A 45 -25.95 7.92 -34.35
CA SER A 45 -27.28 7.32 -34.27
C SER A 45 -28.15 8.00 -33.21
N SER A 46 -29.45 8.17 -33.49
CA SER A 46 -30.41 8.77 -32.56
C SER A 46 -30.99 7.77 -31.56
N SER A 47 -31.31 6.55 -31.99
CA SER A 47 -32.00 5.53 -31.19
C SER A 47 -31.62 4.12 -31.62
N PHE A 48 -31.69 3.15 -30.71
CA PHE A 48 -31.50 1.75 -31.05
C PHE A 48 -32.77 1.16 -31.71
N ASN A 49 -32.69 0.75 -32.99
CA ASN A 49 -33.86 0.24 -33.74
C ASN A 49 -33.74 -1.24 -34.10
N LYS A 50 -34.45 -2.10 -33.36
CA LYS A 50 -34.39 -3.58 -33.51
C LYS A 50 -34.83 -4.11 -34.89
N ARG A 51 -35.59 -3.34 -35.69
CA ARG A 51 -36.07 -3.77 -37.01
C ARG A 51 -34.95 -3.82 -38.07
N GLN A 52 -33.84 -3.10 -37.83
CA GLN A 52 -32.65 -3.11 -38.67
C GLN A 52 -31.53 -3.88 -37.98
N GLN A 53 -31.74 -5.18 -37.72
CA GLN A 53 -30.79 -6.12 -37.07
C GLN A 53 -29.34 -6.15 -37.62
N GLN A 54 -28.98 -5.33 -38.61
CA GLN A 54 -27.70 -5.33 -39.30
C GLN A 54 -26.86 -4.04 -39.17
N GLN A 55 -27.38 -2.93 -38.62
CA GLN A 55 -26.57 -1.72 -38.41
C GLN A 55 -26.41 -1.40 -36.93
N GLU A 56 -25.16 -1.52 -36.46
CA GLU A 56 -24.73 -1.14 -35.12
C GLU A 56 -24.94 0.36 -34.92
N PRO A 57 -25.46 0.80 -33.75
CA PRO A 57 -25.66 2.20 -33.49
C PRO A 57 -24.31 2.89 -33.30
N ILE A 58 -24.05 3.91 -34.11
CA ILE A 58 -22.78 4.66 -34.09
C ILE A 58 -22.88 5.77 -33.05
N GLN A 59 -22.05 5.73 -32.01
CA GLN A 59 -22.01 6.72 -30.93
C GLN A 59 -20.79 7.64 -30.99
N LEU A 60 -19.82 7.34 -31.86
CA LEU A 60 -18.58 8.12 -32.04
C LEU A 60 -18.38 8.50 -33.52
N ALA A 61 -18.04 9.75 -33.78
CA ALA A 61 -17.69 10.24 -35.11
C ALA A 61 -16.56 11.28 -35.06
N PRO A 62 -15.61 11.29 -36.02
CA PRO A 62 -15.45 10.35 -37.13
C PRO A 62 -14.99 8.96 -36.65
N GLN A 63 -14.90 7.98 -37.56
CA GLN A 63 -14.40 6.63 -37.24
C GLN A 63 -12.99 6.36 -37.80
N GLU A 64 -12.53 7.13 -38.80
CA GLU A 64 -11.15 7.04 -39.28
C GLU A 64 -10.65 8.40 -39.78
N VAL A 65 -9.47 8.79 -39.31
CA VAL A 65 -8.79 10.05 -39.69
C VAL A 65 -7.33 9.79 -40.08
N LEU A 66 -6.84 10.62 -41.00
CA LEU A 66 -5.46 10.62 -41.48
C LEU A 66 -4.80 11.95 -41.14
N LEU A 67 -3.68 11.88 -40.44
CA LEU A 67 -2.81 13.00 -40.09
C LEU A 67 -1.47 12.88 -40.81
N LYS A 68 -1.04 13.96 -41.47
CA LYS A 68 0.35 14.13 -41.92
C LYS A 68 0.94 15.34 -41.20
N LEU A 69 1.79 15.09 -40.22
CA LEU A 69 2.27 16.10 -39.27
C LEU A 69 3.70 16.56 -39.60
N ARG A 70 3.98 17.84 -39.42
CA ARG A 70 5.33 18.37 -39.31
C ARG A 70 5.81 18.14 -37.87
N PRO A 71 7.01 17.58 -37.65
CA PRO A 71 7.53 17.41 -36.29
C PRO A 71 7.53 18.72 -35.50
N GLY A 72 7.04 18.68 -34.27
CA GLY A 72 6.90 19.82 -33.36
C GLY A 72 5.65 20.69 -33.57
N MET A 73 4.89 20.51 -34.65
CA MET A 73 3.68 21.30 -34.93
C MET A 73 2.40 20.48 -34.60
N PRO A 74 1.58 20.90 -33.63
CA PRO A 74 0.34 20.19 -33.27
C PRO A 74 -0.72 20.28 -34.37
N SER A 75 -1.58 19.27 -34.47
CA SER A 75 -2.79 19.28 -35.29
C SER A 75 -3.99 18.89 -34.43
N THR A 76 -5.05 19.70 -34.48
CA THR A 76 -6.28 19.47 -33.69
C THR A 76 -7.43 19.06 -34.60
N PHE A 77 -8.21 18.08 -34.18
CA PHE A 77 -9.47 17.70 -34.81
C PHE A 77 -10.53 17.37 -33.77
N THR A 78 -11.79 17.53 -34.12
CA THR A 78 -12.91 17.32 -33.19
C THR A 78 -13.47 15.91 -33.32
N VAL A 79 -13.72 15.27 -32.18
CA VAL A 79 -14.41 13.99 -32.05
C VAL A 79 -15.74 14.24 -31.35
N SER A 80 -16.85 13.78 -31.95
CA SER A 80 -18.19 13.93 -31.40
C SER A 80 -18.67 12.59 -30.83
N PHE A 81 -19.25 12.64 -29.64
CA PHE A 81 -19.82 11.50 -28.95
C PHE A 81 -21.28 11.77 -28.59
N LYS A 82 -22.16 10.83 -28.87
CA LYS A 82 -23.57 10.87 -28.48
C LYS A 82 -24.03 9.50 -28.03
N ARG A 83 -24.52 9.43 -26.80
CA ARG A 83 -25.06 8.19 -26.28
C ARG A 83 -26.43 7.89 -26.88
N VAL A 84 -26.59 6.66 -27.36
CA VAL A 84 -27.82 6.20 -28.01
C VAL A 84 -28.89 5.87 -26.98
N GLU A 85 -30.11 6.37 -27.22
CA GLU A 85 -31.27 6.08 -26.39
C GLU A 85 -31.69 4.60 -26.53
N GLY A 86 -31.98 3.96 -25.40
CA GLY A 86 -32.39 2.55 -25.34
C GLY A 86 -31.27 1.55 -25.63
N TYR A 87 -30.00 1.94 -25.49
CA TYR A 87 -28.86 1.03 -25.71
C TYR A 87 -28.97 -0.22 -24.80
N PRO A 88 -28.62 -1.42 -25.28
CA PRO A 88 -28.80 -2.64 -24.50
C PRO A 88 -27.89 -2.69 -23.27
N VAL A 89 -28.40 -3.19 -22.14
CA VAL A 89 -27.64 -3.35 -20.88
C VAL A 89 -27.60 -4.83 -20.50
N ASP A 90 -26.40 -5.33 -20.20
CA ASP A 90 -26.16 -6.63 -19.59
C ASP A 90 -25.72 -6.41 -18.14
N LEU A 91 -26.44 -7.00 -17.18
CA LEU A 91 -26.10 -6.92 -15.76
C LEU A 91 -25.77 -8.31 -15.22
N TYR A 92 -24.56 -8.50 -14.73
CA TYR A 92 -24.17 -9.70 -14.01
C TYR A 92 -24.16 -9.44 -12.51
N TYR A 93 -25.06 -10.09 -11.78
CA TYR A 93 -25.17 -9.95 -10.33
C TYR A 93 -24.23 -10.96 -9.66
N LEU A 94 -23.19 -10.46 -8.99
CA LEU A 94 -22.17 -11.26 -8.35
C LEU A 94 -22.30 -11.13 -6.83
N MET A 95 -22.79 -12.20 -6.21
CA MET A 95 -23.21 -12.19 -4.81
C MET A 95 -22.25 -12.96 -3.90
N ASP A 96 -21.88 -12.33 -2.80
CA ASP A 96 -21.25 -12.99 -1.66
C ASP A 96 -22.25 -13.91 -0.94
N LEU A 97 -21.90 -15.19 -0.79
CA LEU A 97 -22.68 -16.17 -0.05
C LEU A 97 -21.97 -16.64 1.23
N SER A 98 -21.04 -15.86 1.77
CA SER A 98 -20.47 -16.04 3.10
C SER A 98 -21.57 -16.04 4.17
N TYR A 99 -21.29 -16.61 5.35
CA TYR A 99 -22.32 -16.80 6.38
C TYR A 99 -22.96 -15.49 6.85
N SER A 100 -22.24 -14.37 6.77
CA SER A 100 -22.75 -13.05 7.18
C SER A 100 -23.86 -12.53 6.25
N MET A 101 -23.88 -12.93 4.98
CA MET A 101 -24.84 -12.50 3.97
C MET A 101 -26.21 -13.23 4.03
N GLU A 102 -26.53 -13.92 5.13
CA GLU A 102 -27.70 -14.78 5.24
C GLU A 102 -29.03 -14.02 5.08
N ASP A 103 -29.14 -12.86 5.74
CA ASP A 103 -30.31 -11.98 5.66
C ASP A 103 -30.41 -11.28 4.31
N ASP A 104 -29.28 -10.84 3.72
CA ASP A 104 -29.23 -10.30 2.37
C ASP A 104 -29.74 -11.29 1.33
N LEU A 105 -29.33 -12.57 1.40
CA LEU A 105 -29.82 -13.62 0.51
C LEU A 105 -31.33 -13.82 0.62
N ARG A 106 -31.90 -13.75 1.82
CA ARG A 106 -33.36 -13.83 2.00
C ARG A 106 -34.07 -12.67 1.31
N ASN A 107 -33.52 -11.46 1.40
CA ASN A 107 -34.10 -10.28 0.77
C ASN A 107 -33.94 -10.32 -0.76
N ILE A 108 -32.79 -10.74 -1.28
CA ILE A 108 -32.55 -10.85 -2.73
C ILE A 108 -33.49 -11.88 -3.39
N LYS A 109 -33.82 -12.98 -2.70
CA LYS A 109 -34.84 -13.94 -3.17
C LYS A 109 -36.23 -13.32 -3.34
N VAL A 110 -36.53 -12.26 -2.60
CA VAL A 110 -37.78 -11.47 -2.72
C VAL A 110 -37.62 -10.38 -3.78
N LEU A 111 -36.46 -9.71 -3.81
CA LEU A 111 -36.17 -8.55 -4.65
C LEU A 111 -35.84 -8.89 -6.11
N GLY A 112 -35.56 -10.14 -6.48
CA GLY A 112 -35.16 -10.51 -7.84
C GLY A 112 -36.15 -10.05 -8.93
N THR A 113 -37.45 -10.08 -8.62
CA THR A 113 -38.54 -9.56 -9.47
C THR A 113 -38.45 -8.04 -9.64
N GLU A 114 -38.17 -7.31 -8.56
CA GLU A 114 -38.06 -5.85 -8.56
C GLU A 114 -36.79 -5.38 -9.26
N LEU A 115 -35.68 -6.09 -9.06
CA LEU A 115 -34.42 -5.83 -9.72
C LEU A 115 -34.55 -5.94 -11.25
N PHE A 116 -35.16 -7.03 -11.73
CA PHE A 116 -35.37 -7.22 -13.16
C PHE A 116 -36.29 -6.14 -13.76
N LYS A 117 -37.37 -5.79 -13.06
CA LYS A 117 -38.28 -4.70 -13.47
C LYS A 117 -37.58 -3.35 -13.53
N ALA A 118 -36.72 -3.05 -12.57
CA ALA A 118 -35.97 -1.80 -12.55
C ALA A 118 -34.99 -1.72 -13.72
N LEU A 119 -34.31 -2.82 -14.07
CA LEU A 119 -33.46 -2.88 -15.25
C LEU A 119 -34.26 -2.69 -16.54
N LYS A 120 -35.47 -3.26 -16.62
CA LYS A 120 -36.39 -3.05 -17.75
C LYS A 120 -36.88 -1.60 -17.88
N ASN A 121 -36.99 -0.88 -16.77
CA ASN A 121 -37.28 0.55 -16.78
C ASN A 121 -36.10 1.40 -17.26
N ILE A 122 -34.86 0.90 -17.15
CA ILE A 122 -33.67 1.56 -17.69
C ILE A 122 -33.57 1.32 -19.20
N THR A 123 -33.74 0.07 -19.64
CA THR A 123 -33.76 -0.28 -21.07
C THR A 123 -34.67 -1.47 -21.34
N GLU A 124 -35.44 -1.41 -22.42
CA GLU A 124 -36.27 -2.53 -22.88
C GLU A 124 -35.42 -3.76 -23.23
N HIS A 125 -34.13 -3.56 -23.51
CA HIS A 125 -33.19 -4.59 -23.96
C HIS A 125 -32.24 -5.07 -22.86
N ALA A 126 -32.68 -5.08 -21.60
CA ALA A 126 -31.93 -5.63 -20.48
C ALA A 126 -31.81 -7.18 -20.54
N LYS A 127 -30.61 -7.69 -20.23
CA LYS A 127 -30.36 -9.08 -19.82
C LYS A 127 -29.72 -9.12 -18.44
N ILE A 128 -29.94 -10.21 -17.71
CA ILE A 128 -29.38 -10.42 -16.38
C ILE A 128 -28.70 -11.80 -16.30
N GLY A 129 -27.61 -11.89 -15.55
CA GLY A 129 -26.95 -13.13 -15.13
C GLY A 129 -26.69 -13.14 -13.63
N PHE A 130 -26.36 -14.31 -13.08
CA PHE A 130 -26.11 -14.49 -11.65
C PHE A 130 -24.88 -15.38 -11.41
N GLY A 131 -24.04 -14.97 -10.45
CA GLY A 131 -22.92 -15.74 -9.94
C GLY A 131 -22.79 -15.57 -8.43
N ALA A 132 -22.13 -16.54 -7.80
CA ALA A 132 -21.91 -16.55 -6.36
C ALA A 132 -20.43 -16.76 -6.04
N PHE A 133 -19.96 -16.20 -4.93
CA PHE A 133 -18.61 -16.46 -4.42
C PHE A 133 -18.59 -16.55 -2.89
N VAL A 134 -17.53 -17.16 -2.37
CA VAL A 134 -17.11 -17.11 -0.96
C VAL A 134 -15.60 -16.90 -0.94
N ASP A 135 -14.81 -17.97 -0.89
CA ASP A 135 -13.36 -17.86 -0.88
C ASP A 135 -12.64 -19.17 -1.25
N LYS A 136 -11.31 -19.12 -1.36
CA LYS A 136 -10.45 -20.28 -1.61
C LYS A 136 -10.65 -21.35 -0.55
N THR A 137 -10.87 -22.59 -0.99
CA THR A 137 -11.26 -23.70 -0.11
C THR A 137 -10.05 -24.39 0.53
N VAL A 138 -9.07 -23.60 0.95
CA VAL A 138 -7.79 -24.03 1.54
C VAL A 138 -7.51 -23.22 2.80
N LEU A 139 -6.68 -23.74 3.71
CA LEU A 139 -6.24 -22.97 4.87
C LEU A 139 -5.25 -21.87 4.45
N PRO A 140 -5.26 -20.69 5.10
CA PRO A 140 -6.05 -20.34 6.27
C PRO A 140 -7.48 -19.84 5.98
N PHE A 141 -7.84 -19.63 4.71
CA PHE A 141 -9.09 -18.96 4.32
C PHE A 141 -10.35 -19.77 4.65
N THR A 142 -10.31 -21.09 4.39
CA THR A 142 -11.40 -22.02 4.68
C THR A 142 -10.92 -23.16 5.56
N ASN A 143 -11.78 -23.60 6.48
CA ASN A 143 -11.51 -24.78 7.30
C ASN A 143 -11.53 -26.07 6.45
N THR A 144 -10.35 -26.65 6.24
CA THR A 144 -10.15 -27.85 5.40
C THR A 144 -10.54 -29.18 6.08
N ASN A 145 -11.07 -29.16 7.30
CA ASN A 145 -11.66 -30.37 7.88
C ASN A 145 -12.82 -30.83 6.99
N LYS A 146 -12.83 -32.09 6.57
CA LYS A 146 -13.84 -32.65 5.64
C LYS A 146 -15.29 -32.30 6.02
N LYS A 147 -15.65 -32.40 7.32
CA LYS A 147 -17.00 -32.07 7.79
C LYS A 147 -17.33 -30.57 7.69
N LYS A 148 -16.31 -29.72 7.76
CA LYS A 148 -16.43 -28.26 7.61
C LYS A 148 -16.37 -27.81 6.16
N LEU A 149 -15.65 -28.50 5.27
CA LEU A 149 -15.75 -28.24 3.83
C LEU A 149 -17.14 -28.60 3.30
N GLU A 150 -17.71 -29.73 3.72
CA GLU A 150 -19.07 -30.15 3.34
C GLU A 150 -20.16 -29.24 3.96
N LYS A 151 -19.90 -28.70 5.15
CA LYS A 151 -20.82 -27.81 5.87
C LYS A 151 -20.06 -26.78 6.75
N PRO A 152 -19.67 -25.62 6.20
CA PRO A 152 -18.87 -24.62 6.93
C PRO A 152 -19.66 -23.93 8.05
N CYS A 153 -20.95 -23.70 7.82
CA CYS A 153 -21.84 -22.99 8.74
C CYS A 153 -21.97 -23.64 10.13
N GLN A 154 -22.58 -22.90 11.06
CA GLN A 154 -22.83 -23.39 12.42
C GLN A 154 -23.82 -24.57 12.42
N LYS A 155 -23.78 -25.44 13.44
CA LYS A 155 -24.67 -26.62 13.54
C LYS A 155 -26.16 -26.28 13.51
N LYS A 156 -26.53 -25.08 13.97
CA LYS A 156 -27.92 -24.60 14.00
C LYS A 156 -28.45 -24.30 12.59
N GLU A 157 -27.57 -24.01 11.64
CA GLU A 157 -27.98 -23.69 10.27
C GLU A 157 -28.36 -24.97 9.53
N LYS A 158 -29.58 -24.99 8.99
CA LYS A 158 -30.13 -26.17 8.34
C LYS A 158 -29.75 -26.23 6.86
N TYR A 159 -29.67 -25.08 6.20
CA TYR A 159 -29.43 -24.98 4.76
C TYR A 159 -28.11 -24.25 4.49
N CYS A 160 -27.03 -25.02 4.43
CA CYS A 160 -25.68 -24.53 4.21
C CYS A 160 -25.04 -25.30 3.04
N GLN A 161 -24.47 -24.58 2.08
CA GLN A 161 -23.72 -25.19 0.98
C GLN A 161 -22.28 -25.50 1.42
N PRO A 162 -21.60 -26.45 0.75
CA PRO A 162 -20.16 -26.63 0.90
C PRO A 162 -19.39 -25.34 0.62
N ALA A 163 -18.18 -25.21 1.16
CA ALA A 163 -17.30 -24.10 0.82
C ALA A 163 -16.89 -24.14 -0.66
N PHE A 164 -16.82 -22.99 -1.32
CA PHE A 164 -16.42 -22.86 -2.73
C PHE A 164 -15.84 -21.47 -2.98
N GLY A 165 -15.00 -21.31 -4.00
CA GLY A 165 -14.46 -20.01 -4.40
C GLY A 165 -15.46 -19.20 -5.22
N TYR A 166 -15.51 -19.44 -6.54
CA TYR A 166 -16.49 -18.82 -7.44
C TYR A 166 -17.32 -19.87 -8.17
N ARG A 167 -18.62 -19.60 -8.32
CA ARG A 167 -19.57 -20.39 -9.08
C ARG A 167 -20.41 -19.50 -10.01
N HIS A 168 -20.38 -19.80 -11.30
CA HIS A 168 -21.35 -19.29 -12.26
C HIS A 168 -22.68 -20.03 -12.05
N VAL A 169 -23.80 -19.32 -12.01
CA VAL A 169 -25.10 -19.98 -11.75
C VAL A 169 -26.03 -19.80 -12.94
N LEU A 170 -26.12 -18.59 -13.48
CA LEU A 170 -27.03 -18.26 -14.57
C LEU A 170 -26.33 -17.38 -15.61
N SER A 171 -26.27 -17.88 -16.83
CA SER A 171 -25.83 -17.11 -18.01
C SER A 171 -26.85 -16.03 -18.37
N MET A 172 -26.39 -15.00 -19.08
CA MET A 172 -27.19 -13.84 -19.46
C MET A 172 -28.50 -14.19 -20.16
N THR A 173 -29.62 -13.93 -19.48
CA THR A 173 -30.98 -14.19 -19.96
C THR A 173 -31.84 -12.94 -19.96
N ALA A 174 -32.81 -12.88 -20.88
CA ALA A 174 -33.83 -11.83 -20.92
C ALA A 174 -35.12 -12.26 -20.20
N ASN A 175 -35.14 -13.46 -19.60
CA ASN A 175 -36.30 -14.03 -18.94
C ASN A 175 -36.19 -13.85 -17.42
N GLU A 176 -37.12 -13.07 -16.86
CA GLU A 176 -37.21 -12.79 -15.43
C GLU A 176 -37.38 -14.04 -14.57
N LYS A 177 -38.09 -15.06 -15.08
CA LYS A 177 -38.38 -16.27 -14.31
C LYS A 177 -37.12 -17.09 -14.04
N ASP A 178 -36.24 -17.21 -15.03
CA ASP A 178 -35.00 -17.98 -14.92
C ASP A 178 -34.12 -17.41 -13.79
N PHE A 179 -33.98 -16.08 -13.73
CA PHE A 179 -33.25 -15.41 -12.65
C PHE A 179 -33.85 -15.68 -11.28
N ASN A 180 -35.16 -15.48 -11.14
CA ASN A 180 -35.84 -15.67 -9.87
C ASN A 180 -35.79 -17.13 -9.38
N GLU A 181 -35.89 -18.10 -10.29
CA GLU A 181 -35.80 -19.52 -9.95
C GLU A 181 -34.39 -19.93 -9.52
N GLU A 182 -33.35 -19.47 -10.21
CA GLU A 182 -31.96 -19.78 -9.86
C GLU A 182 -31.50 -19.12 -8.56
N VAL A 183 -31.89 -17.86 -8.31
CA VAL A 183 -31.59 -17.16 -7.04
C VAL A 183 -32.26 -17.85 -5.85
N LYS A 184 -33.51 -18.33 -6.01
CA LYS A 184 -34.23 -19.05 -4.94
C LYS A 184 -33.54 -20.35 -4.51
N LYS A 185 -32.84 -21.02 -5.42
CA LYS A 185 -32.10 -22.28 -5.16
C LYS A 185 -30.82 -22.08 -4.35
N GLN A 186 -30.29 -20.86 -4.27
CA GLN A 186 -29.03 -20.59 -3.56
C GLN A 186 -29.21 -20.67 -2.04
N ASN A 187 -28.17 -21.13 -1.35
CA ASN A 187 -28.10 -21.15 0.11
C ASN A 187 -26.76 -20.57 0.56
N ILE A 188 -26.68 -20.16 1.81
CA ILE A 188 -25.46 -19.58 2.39
C ILE A 188 -24.37 -20.65 2.53
N SER A 189 -23.12 -20.22 2.57
CA SER A 189 -21.94 -21.02 2.81
C SER A 189 -21.10 -20.35 3.91
N GLY A 190 -19.78 -20.56 3.93
CA GLY A 190 -18.91 -19.86 4.86
C GLY A 190 -17.44 -20.25 4.71
N ASN A 191 -16.61 -19.33 5.19
CA ASN A 191 -15.16 -19.34 5.26
C ASN A 191 -14.73 -19.15 6.74
N LEU A 192 -13.44 -18.91 6.98
CA LEU A 192 -12.85 -18.82 8.32
C LEU A 192 -12.42 -17.39 8.69
N ASP A 193 -11.77 -16.67 7.78
CA ASP A 193 -11.31 -15.30 7.98
C ASP A 193 -12.29 -14.27 7.38
N PRO A 194 -12.15 -12.96 7.70
CA PRO A 194 -13.12 -11.97 7.24
C PRO A 194 -13.06 -11.53 5.77
N PRO A 195 -11.91 -11.38 5.08
CA PRO A 195 -11.90 -11.00 3.67
C PRO A 195 -12.35 -12.16 2.78
N GLU A 196 -12.92 -11.83 1.61
CA GLU A 196 -13.49 -12.83 0.71
C GLU A 196 -12.79 -12.86 -0.66
N GLY A 197 -13.05 -13.91 -1.45
CA GLY A 197 -12.48 -14.12 -2.78
C GLY A 197 -13.15 -13.34 -3.91
N SER A 198 -13.67 -12.15 -3.65
CA SER A 198 -14.49 -11.38 -4.59
C SER A 198 -13.74 -10.98 -5.88
N LEU A 199 -12.45 -10.61 -5.78
CA LEU A 199 -11.66 -10.23 -6.96
C LEU A 199 -11.43 -11.42 -7.89
N ASP A 200 -11.28 -12.63 -7.35
CA ASP A 200 -11.11 -13.87 -8.13
C ASP A 200 -12.38 -14.16 -8.95
N ALA A 201 -13.54 -13.97 -8.33
CA ALA A 201 -14.83 -14.08 -8.99
C ALA A 201 -15.02 -13.02 -10.09
N MET A 202 -14.69 -11.74 -9.81
CA MET A 202 -14.76 -10.67 -10.80
C MET A 202 -13.84 -10.93 -11.99
N MET A 203 -12.63 -11.42 -11.76
CA MET A 203 -11.69 -11.79 -12.82
C MET A 203 -12.30 -12.86 -13.74
N GLN A 204 -12.84 -13.94 -13.18
CA GLN A 204 -13.48 -14.99 -13.98
C GLN A 204 -14.70 -14.48 -14.76
N VAL A 205 -15.52 -13.60 -14.18
CA VAL A 205 -16.64 -12.97 -14.90
C VAL A 205 -16.16 -12.09 -16.04
N ALA A 206 -15.02 -11.41 -15.88
CA ALA A 206 -14.47 -10.53 -16.90
C ALA A 206 -13.91 -11.31 -18.11
N VAL A 207 -13.19 -12.40 -17.86
CA VAL A 207 -12.45 -13.13 -18.92
C VAL A 207 -13.25 -14.28 -19.54
N CYS A 208 -14.29 -14.80 -18.87
CA CYS A 208 -15.13 -15.91 -19.38
C CYS A 208 -16.34 -15.44 -20.19
N GLY A 209 -16.18 -14.49 -21.12
CA GLY A 209 -17.29 -13.81 -21.77
C GLY A 209 -18.32 -14.74 -22.45
N ASP A 210 -17.85 -15.80 -23.11
CA ASP A 210 -18.73 -16.79 -23.77
C ASP A 210 -19.61 -17.57 -22.78
N LYS A 211 -19.09 -17.88 -21.59
CA LYS A 211 -19.81 -18.64 -20.55
C LYS A 211 -20.80 -17.76 -19.80
N ILE A 212 -20.38 -16.53 -19.50
CA ILE A 212 -21.25 -15.53 -18.88
C ILE A 212 -22.38 -15.13 -19.86
N GLY A 213 -22.06 -15.02 -21.15
CA GLY A 213 -22.99 -14.66 -22.21
C GLY A 213 -23.08 -13.15 -22.47
N TRP A 214 -21.98 -12.40 -22.27
CA TRP A 214 -21.93 -10.98 -22.58
C TRP A 214 -22.26 -10.73 -24.06
N ARG A 215 -23.16 -9.80 -24.34
CA ARG A 215 -23.42 -9.38 -25.72
C ARG A 215 -22.24 -8.53 -26.22
N GLU A 216 -21.90 -8.76 -27.49
CA GLU A 216 -20.98 -7.94 -28.27
C GLU A 216 -21.31 -6.43 -28.18
N ASN A 217 -22.61 -6.09 -28.24
CA ASN A 217 -23.10 -4.71 -28.28
C ASN A 217 -24.06 -4.43 -27.12
N SER A 218 -23.49 -4.15 -25.94
CA SER A 218 -24.23 -3.75 -24.75
C SER A 218 -23.34 -2.98 -23.77
N THR A 219 -23.94 -2.22 -22.86
CA THR A 219 -23.28 -1.77 -21.64
C THR A 219 -23.21 -2.94 -20.68
N ARG A 220 -22.00 -3.34 -20.27
CA ARG A 220 -21.76 -4.49 -19.40
C ARG A 220 -21.51 -4.02 -17.97
N LEU A 221 -22.35 -4.46 -17.04
CA LEU A 221 -22.28 -4.09 -15.63
C LEU A 221 -22.06 -5.33 -14.77
N ILE A 222 -21.08 -5.28 -13.87
CA ILE A 222 -21.00 -6.22 -12.74
C ILE A 222 -21.53 -5.53 -11.51
N VAL A 223 -22.51 -6.11 -10.82
CA VAL A 223 -22.91 -5.64 -9.49
C VAL A 223 -22.33 -6.61 -8.47
N LEU A 224 -21.30 -6.17 -7.74
CA LEU A 224 -20.72 -6.92 -6.64
C LEU A 224 -21.44 -6.56 -5.35
N THR A 225 -22.00 -7.55 -4.65
CA THR A 225 -22.62 -7.35 -3.33
C THR A 225 -21.93 -8.17 -2.26
N THR A 226 -21.41 -7.49 -1.22
CA THR A 226 -20.71 -8.10 -0.08
C THR A 226 -20.73 -7.15 1.12
N ASP A 227 -20.66 -7.70 2.32
CA ASP A 227 -20.52 -6.97 3.57
C ASP A 227 -19.08 -6.98 4.12
N ALA A 228 -18.14 -7.56 3.37
CA ALA A 228 -16.78 -7.83 3.79
C ALA A 228 -15.72 -7.23 2.84
N GLY A 229 -14.47 -7.27 3.31
CA GLY A 229 -13.30 -6.92 2.51
C GLY A 229 -13.01 -7.95 1.42
N PHE A 230 -11.87 -7.81 0.75
CA PHE A 230 -11.47 -8.71 -0.32
C PHE A 230 -10.00 -9.11 -0.20
N HIS A 231 -9.69 -10.33 -0.60
CA HIS A 231 -8.33 -10.78 -0.83
C HIS A 231 -7.78 -10.27 -2.17
N MET A 232 -6.46 -10.08 -2.21
CA MET A 232 -5.74 -9.66 -3.42
C MET A 232 -4.43 -10.43 -3.61
N ALA A 233 -3.81 -10.29 -4.79
CA ALA A 233 -2.53 -10.92 -5.09
C ALA A 233 -1.51 -10.77 -3.95
N GLY A 234 -0.87 -11.87 -3.58
CA GLY A 234 0.03 -11.99 -2.44
C GLY A 234 -0.60 -12.70 -1.24
N ASP A 235 -1.92 -12.64 -1.06
CA ASP A 235 -2.59 -13.28 0.07
C ASP A 235 -2.54 -14.81 -0.04
N GLY A 236 -2.65 -15.37 -1.25
CA GLY A 236 -2.56 -16.81 -1.51
C GLY A 236 -1.26 -17.45 -1.05
N LYS A 237 -0.19 -16.65 -0.85
CA LYS A 237 1.08 -17.09 -0.27
C LYS A 237 0.88 -17.75 1.11
N LEU A 238 -0.10 -17.32 1.89
CA LEU A 238 -0.44 -17.92 3.19
C LEU A 238 -0.96 -19.36 3.06
N ALA A 239 -1.59 -19.69 1.94
CA ALA A 239 -2.08 -21.02 1.61
C ALA A 239 -1.09 -21.85 0.79
N GLY A 240 0.13 -21.34 0.55
CA GLY A 240 1.13 -21.97 -0.30
C GLY A 240 0.82 -21.86 -1.81
N ILE A 241 -0.09 -20.97 -2.19
CA ILE A 241 -0.40 -20.65 -3.59
C ILE A 241 0.55 -19.54 -4.03
N LEU A 242 1.50 -19.87 -4.91
CA LEU A 242 2.56 -18.95 -5.35
C LEU A 242 2.44 -18.56 -6.81
N GLU A 243 1.63 -19.28 -7.58
CA GLU A 243 1.41 -18.99 -9.00
C GLU A 243 0.50 -17.78 -9.14
N PRO A 244 0.95 -16.69 -9.80
CA PRO A 244 0.11 -15.52 -10.02
C PRO A 244 -1.14 -15.86 -10.85
N ASN A 245 -2.20 -15.08 -10.67
CA ASN A 245 -3.37 -15.17 -11.54
C ASN A 245 -2.95 -14.92 -13.02
N ASP A 246 -3.41 -15.78 -13.92
CA ASP A 246 -3.00 -15.79 -15.33
C ASP A 246 -3.94 -15.02 -16.26
N GLU A 247 -4.98 -14.38 -15.70
CA GLU A 247 -5.97 -13.56 -16.42
C GLU A 247 -6.74 -14.37 -17.49
N LYS A 248 -6.92 -15.67 -17.28
CA LYS A 248 -7.65 -16.57 -18.20
C LYS A 248 -8.92 -17.16 -17.58
N CYS A 249 -9.77 -17.66 -18.47
CA CYS A 249 -11.01 -18.31 -18.10
C CYS A 249 -10.77 -19.76 -17.66
N HIS A 250 -11.17 -20.08 -16.43
CA HIS A 250 -11.02 -21.39 -15.79
C HIS A 250 -12.34 -21.94 -15.23
N ILE A 251 -13.49 -21.39 -15.64
CA ILE A 251 -14.80 -21.94 -15.27
C ILE A 251 -14.96 -23.29 -15.97
N GLU A 252 -15.02 -24.40 -15.25
CA GLU A 252 -15.37 -25.73 -15.76
C GLU A 252 -16.57 -26.25 -14.97
N GLU A 253 -17.58 -26.81 -15.65
CA GLU A 253 -18.84 -27.23 -15.01
C GLU A 253 -19.45 -26.16 -14.08
N ASN A 254 -19.34 -24.89 -14.48
CA ASN A 254 -19.80 -23.71 -13.75
C ASN A 254 -19.03 -23.35 -12.47
N VAL A 255 -17.89 -23.98 -12.20
CA VAL A 255 -17.03 -23.69 -11.02
C VAL A 255 -15.63 -23.29 -11.49
N ASN A 256 -14.95 -22.41 -10.76
CA ASN A 256 -13.55 -22.11 -11.04
C ASN A 256 -12.64 -23.32 -10.74
N ALA A 257 -12.14 -24.00 -11.77
CA ALA A 257 -11.30 -25.19 -11.65
C ALA A 257 -9.90 -24.89 -11.05
N MET A 258 -9.39 -23.68 -11.27
CA MET A 258 -8.04 -23.27 -10.84
C MET A 258 -8.03 -22.50 -9.51
N ASN A 259 -9.16 -22.48 -8.80
CA ASN A 259 -9.38 -21.68 -7.60
C ASN A 259 -8.30 -21.81 -6.51
N ASN A 260 -7.76 -23.02 -6.31
CA ASN A 260 -6.76 -23.30 -5.27
C ASN A 260 -5.34 -23.46 -5.84
N GLN A 261 -5.14 -23.19 -7.14
CA GLN A 261 -3.87 -23.34 -7.84
C GLN A 261 -3.25 -21.98 -8.19
N LEU A 262 -4.10 -20.99 -8.48
CA LEU A 262 -3.70 -19.62 -8.80
C LEU A 262 -4.03 -18.68 -7.64
N ASP A 263 -3.15 -17.71 -7.40
CA ASP A 263 -3.35 -16.65 -6.43
C ASP A 263 -4.53 -15.75 -6.85
N TYR A 264 -5.03 -14.95 -5.90
CA TYR A 264 -5.99 -13.90 -6.22
C TYR A 264 -5.39 -12.93 -7.26
N PRO A 265 -6.22 -12.31 -8.11
CA PRO A 265 -5.71 -11.30 -9.04
C PRO A 265 -5.26 -10.05 -8.28
N SER A 266 -4.28 -9.34 -8.83
CA SER A 266 -3.97 -7.99 -8.37
C SER A 266 -5.05 -7.01 -8.82
N VAL A 267 -5.18 -5.88 -8.11
CA VAL A 267 -6.11 -4.81 -8.51
C VAL A 267 -5.81 -4.31 -9.93
N GLY A 268 -4.52 -4.21 -10.31
CA GLY A 268 -4.11 -3.81 -11.65
C GLY A 268 -4.53 -4.81 -12.73
N GLN A 269 -4.32 -6.11 -12.51
CA GLN A 269 -4.77 -7.15 -13.45
C GLN A 269 -6.29 -7.09 -13.63
N LEU A 270 -7.05 -6.94 -12.55
CA LEU A 270 -8.50 -6.82 -12.63
C LEU A 270 -8.92 -5.56 -13.40
N ALA A 271 -8.31 -4.40 -13.12
CA ALA A 271 -8.59 -3.15 -13.81
C ALA A 271 -8.37 -3.29 -15.33
N THR A 272 -7.22 -3.86 -15.73
CA THR A 272 -6.89 -4.11 -17.14
C THR A 272 -7.91 -5.02 -17.81
N GLN A 273 -8.31 -6.13 -17.18
CA GLN A 273 -9.26 -7.07 -17.80
C GLN A 273 -10.69 -6.50 -17.84
N LEU A 274 -11.11 -5.71 -16.85
CA LEU A 274 -12.40 -5.02 -16.89
C LEU A 274 -12.45 -3.99 -18.03
N GLU A 275 -11.38 -3.19 -18.19
CA GLU A 275 -11.27 -2.22 -19.27
C GLU A 275 -11.25 -2.89 -20.66
N LYS A 276 -10.37 -3.88 -20.84
CA LYS A 276 -10.24 -4.65 -22.08
C LYS A 276 -11.56 -5.29 -22.52
N ASN A 277 -12.37 -5.74 -21.56
CA ASN A 277 -13.66 -6.37 -21.84
C ASN A 277 -14.85 -5.40 -21.76
N ASN A 278 -14.61 -4.09 -21.59
CA ASN A 278 -15.62 -3.04 -21.48
C ASN A 278 -16.67 -3.28 -20.38
N ILE A 279 -16.23 -3.72 -19.20
CA ILE A 279 -17.08 -4.07 -18.06
C ILE A 279 -16.92 -3.03 -16.96
N GLN A 280 -18.06 -2.54 -16.45
CA GLN A 280 -18.10 -1.48 -15.45
C GLN A 280 -18.61 -2.06 -14.12
N PRO A 281 -17.79 -2.12 -13.06
CA PRO A 281 -18.23 -2.67 -11.79
C PRO A 281 -18.95 -1.63 -10.92
N ILE A 282 -20.02 -2.09 -10.27
CA ILE A 282 -20.77 -1.39 -9.24
C ILE A 282 -20.55 -2.16 -7.94
N PHE A 283 -19.88 -1.54 -6.97
CA PHE A 283 -19.65 -2.09 -5.66
C PHE A 283 -20.79 -1.67 -4.72
N ALA A 284 -21.75 -2.56 -4.50
CA ALA A 284 -22.85 -2.35 -3.56
C ALA A 284 -22.50 -3.04 -2.24
N VAL A 285 -21.92 -2.28 -1.31
CA VAL A 285 -21.29 -2.83 -0.10
C VAL A 285 -21.81 -2.16 1.16
N THR A 286 -21.78 -2.86 2.28
CA THR A 286 -22.25 -2.30 3.57
C THR A 286 -21.36 -1.16 4.06
N ASN A 287 -21.90 -0.33 4.96
CA ASN A 287 -21.21 0.84 5.52
C ASN A 287 -19.85 0.51 6.14
N ASP A 288 -19.69 -0.69 6.71
CA ASP A 288 -18.46 -1.08 7.44
C ASP A 288 -17.24 -1.21 6.51
N VAL A 289 -17.45 -1.45 5.21
CA VAL A 289 -16.38 -1.64 4.21
C VAL A 289 -16.42 -0.62 3.07
N VAL A 290 -17.40 0.29 3.05
CA VAL A 290 -17.61 1.25 1.95
C VAL A 290 -16.37 2.08 1.61
N ASP A 291 -15.61 2.52 2.62
CA ASP A 291 -14.42 3.34 2.40
C ASP A 291 -13.24 2.56 1.80
N VAL A 292 -13.20 1.24 2.00
CA VAL A 292 -12.22 0.36 1.35
C VAL A 292 -12.54 0.25 -0.13
N TYR A 293 -13.80 0.01 -0.49
CA TYR A 293 -14.22 -0.07 -1.89
C TYR A 293 -14.16 1.28 -2.61
N LYS A 294 -14.36 2.41 -1.92
CA LYS A 294 -14.07 3.75 -2.49
C LYS A 294 -12.60 3.92 -2.87
N LYS A 295 -11.66 3.33 -2.13
CA LYS A 295 -10.24 3.32 -2.51
C LYS A 295 -9.98 2.39 -3.69
N LEU A 296 -10.61 1.21 -3.70
CA LEU A 296 -10.55 0.28 -4.84
C LEU A 296 -11.05 0.94 -6.13
N SER A 297 -12.18 1.63 -6.06
CA SER A 297 -12.81 2.31 -7.19
C SER A 297 -11.95 3.44 -7.78
N LYS A 298 -11.03 4.03 -7.00
CA LYS A 298 -10.04 4.99 -7.54
C LYS A 298 -8.99 4.33 -8.44
N MET A 299 -8.75 3.02 -8.27
CA MET A 299 -7.78 2.24 -9.04
C MET A 299 -8.43 1.50 -10.22
N ILE A 300 -9.74 1.26 -10.16
CA ILE A 300 -10.49 0.60 -11.23
C ILE A 300 -11.28 1.66 -12.00
N PRO A 301 -10.92 1.96 -13.26
CA PRO A 301 -11.61 2.98 -14.05
C PRO A 301 -13.08 2.57 -14.26
N LYS A 302 -13.95 3.58 -14.43
CA LYS A 302 -15.40 3.39 -14.68
C LYS A 302 -16.06 2.44 -13.67
N SER A 303 -15.79 2.65 -12.40
CA SER A 303 -16.43 1.94 -11.29
C SER A 303 -17.20 2.91 -10.38
N GLU A 304 -18.26 2.41 -9.75
CA GLU A 304 -19.04 3.17 -8.77
C GLU A 304 -19.19 2.38 -7.47
N VAL A 305 -19.29 3.09 -6.35
CA VAL A 305 -19.52 2.51 -5.03
C VAL A 305 -20.79 3.07 -4.45
N GLU A 306 -21.69 2.20 -4.01
CA GLU A 306 -22.93 2.57 -3.35
C GLU A 306 -23.08 1.83 -2.02
N GLU A 307 -23.61 2.51 -1.02
CA GLU A 307 -23.84 1.93 0.31
C GLU A 307 -25.08 1.03 0.30
N LEU A 308 -24.88 -0.25 0.54
CA LEU A 308 -25.92 -1.25 0.70
C LEU A 308 -26.43 -1.22 2.14
N ASN A 309 -27.74 -1.07 2.30
CA ASN A 309 -28.36 -1.20 3.61
C ASN A 309 -28.19 -2.64 4.11
N LYS A 310 -28.15 -2.85 5.43
CA LYS A 310 -28.06 -4.19 6.04
C LYS A 310 -29.20 -5.14 5.65
N ASP A 311 -30.31 -4.63 5.11
CA ASP A 311 -31.42 -5.44 4.63
C ASP A 311 -31.49 -5.53 3.10
N SER A 312 -30.46 -5.05 2.38
CA SER A 312 -30.36 -5.02 0.92
C SER A 312 -31.54 -4.37 0.17
N LYS A 313 -32.49 -3.74 0.85
CA LYS A 313 -33.74 -3.24 0.21
C LYS A 313 -33.52 -2.09 -0.76
N ASN A 314 -32.41 -1.36 -0.61
CA ASN A 314 -32.10 -0.23 -1.49
C ASN A 314 -31.40 -0.66 -2.80
N ILE A 315 -31.02 -1.93 -2.99
CA ILE A 315 -30.21 -2.40 -4.12
C ILE A 315 -30.74 -1.94 -5.49
N VAL A 316 -32.05 -1.96 -5.67
CA VAL A 316 -32.70 -1.52 -6.92
C VAL A 316 -32.42 -0.04 -7.21
N THR A 317 -32.55 0.80 -6.19
CA THR A 317 -32.29 2.24 -6.32
C THR A 317 -30.80 2.54 -6.48
N LEU A 318 -29.93 1.74 -5.84
CA LEU A 318 -28.47 1.87 -5.97
C LEU A 318 -28.02 1.60 -7.39
N ILE A 319 -28.46 0.48 -7.98
CA ILE A 319 -28.08 0.10 -9.35
C ILE A 319 -28.51 1.15 -10.35
N LYS A 320 -29.73 1.70 -10.20
CA LYS A 320 -30.20 2.80 -11.06
C LYS A 320 -29.29 4.03 -10.93
N ARG A 321 -28.98 4.46 -9.71
CA ARG A 321 -28.13 5.64 -9.48
C ARG A 321 -26.70 5.43 -10.00
N ALA A 322 -26.13 4.26 -9.73
CA ALA A 322 -24.79 3.90 -10.18
C ALA A 322 -24.73 3.82 -11.71
N TYR A 323 -25.74 3.24 -12.36
CA TYR A 323 -25.88 3.29 -13.81
C TYR A 323 -25.94 4.73 -14.32
N ASP A 324 -26.82 5.57 -13.76
CA ASP A 324 -26.98 6.97 -14.19
C ASP A 324 -25.64 7.74 -14.05
N ARG A 325 -24.85 7.50 -13.00
CA ARG A 325 -23.52 8.11 -12.81
C ARG A 325 -22.47 7.59 -13.80
N LEU A 326 -22.30 6.27 -13.90
CA LEU A 326 -21.36 5.64 -14.83
C LEU A 326 -21.58 6.12 -16.25
N SER A 327 -22.85 6.31 -16.58
CA SER A 327 -23.30 6.51 -17.93
C SER A 327 -23.47 8.00 -18.30
N SER A 328 -23.47 8.88 -17.31
CA SER A 328 -23.38 10.34 -17.50
C SER A 328 -21.94 10.86 -17.49
N LYS A 329 -20.97 10.10 -16.98
CA LYS A 329 -19.55 10.42 -17.11
C LYS A 329 -18.99 9.81 -18.39
N VAL A 330 -18.58 10.65 -19.36
CA VAL A 330 -17.89 10.21 -20.58
C VAL A 330 -16.41 10.54 -20.45
N THR A 331 -15.56 9.52 -20.52
CA THR A 331 -14.10 9.66 -20.52
C THR A 331 -13.59 9.18 -21.88
N MET A 332 -12.99 10.08 -22.64
CA MET A 332 -12.31 9.78 -23.91
C MET A 332 -10.84 9.46 -23.62
N THR A 333 -10.34 8.35 -24.15
CA THR A 333 -8.95 7.90 -23.99
C THR A 333 -8.44 7.27 -25.29
N HIS A 334 -7.22 6.74 -25.25
CA HIS A 334 -6.57 6.06 -26.36
C HIS A 334 -5.82 4.81 -25.90
N ASP A 335 -5.48 3.93 -26.84
CA ASP A 335 -4.56 2.81 -26.63
C ASP A 335 -3.09 3.28 -26.57
N ASP A 336 -2.15 2.33 -26.44
CA ASP A 336 -0.73 2.63 -26.37
C ASP A 336 -0.26 3.48 -27.57
N LEU A 337 0.28 4.67 -27.29
CA LEU A 337 0.76 5.57 -28.33
C LEU A 337 2.06 5.07 -28.97
N PRO A 338 2.23 5.26 -30.29
CA PRO A 338 3.52 5.12 -30.94
C PRO A 338 4.56 6.06 -30.32
N ALA A 339 5.82 5.63 -30.29
CA ALA A 339 6.92 6.49 -29.84
C ALA A 339 6.96 7.80 -30.64
N ASN A 340 7.23 8.92 -29.94
CA ASN A 340 7.27 10.28 -30.49
C ASN A 340 5.91 10.86 -30.92
N VAL A 341 4.79 10.29 -30.45
CA VAL A 341 3.45 10.87 -30.62
C VAL A 341 2.91 11.29 -29.25
N ILE A 342 2.35 12.49 -29.18
CA ILE A 342 1.71 13.05 -27.99
C ILE A 342 0.28 13.43 -28.36
N VAL A 343 -0.68 13.04 -27.52
CA VAL A 343 -2.10 13.38 -27.67
C VAL A 343 -2.54 14.26 -26.50
N THR A 344 -3.50 15.14 -26.73
CA THR A 344 -4.11 15.96 -25.69
C THR A 344 -5.59 16.14 -26.00
N TYR A 345 -6.44 15.93 -25.00
CA TYR A 345 -7.89 16.02 -25.10
C TYR A 345 -8.38 17.31 -24.45
N THR A 346 -9.19 18.08 -25.18
CA THR A 346 -9.89 19.25 -24.66
C THR A 346 -11.40 18.98 -24.71
N PRO A 347 -12.07 18.74 -23.57
CA PRO A 347 -13.49 18.42 -23.55
C PRO A 347 -14.36 19.65 -23.86
N ILE A 348 -15.37 19.47 -24.70
CA ILE A 348 -16.35 20.49 -25.10
C ILE A 348 -17.73 20.03 -24.64
N CYS A 349 -18.04 20.35 -23.37
CA CYS A 349 -19.30 20.03 -22.72
C CYS A 349 -19.51 20.97 -21.52
N PRO A 350 -20.75 21.12 -21.00
CA PRO A 350 -21.03 22.05 -19.89
C PRO A 350 -20.20 21.80 -18.62
N ASN A 351 -19.96 20.52 -18.29
CA ASN A 351 -19.20 20.08 -17.11
C ASN A 351 -17.94 19.31 -17.53
N GLY A 352 -17.13 19.92 -18.41
CA GLY A 352 -15.84 19.37 -18.86
C GLY A 352 -14.74 19.49 -17.81
N GLY A 353 -13.88 18.47 -17.74
CA GLY A 353 -12.63 18.52 -16.98
C GLY A 353 -11.58 19.43 -17.64
N PRO A 354 -10.41 19.61 -17.00
CA PRO A 354 -9.29 20.31 -17.64
C PRO A 354 -8.79 19.52 -18.86
N ALA A 355 -8.07 20.19 -19.75
CA ALA A 355 -7.37 19.49 -20.84
C ALA A 355 -6.32 18.52 -20.27
N GLY A 356 -6.34 17.28 -20.75
CA GLY A 356 -5.49 16.19 -20.26
C GLY A 356 -4.71 15.51 -21.39
N GLY A 357 -3.50 15.03 -21.09
CA GLY A 357 -2.68 14.28 -22.04
C GLY A 357 -3.21 12.85 -22.27
N ASP A 358 -3.64 12.20 -21.19
CA ASP A 358 -4.03 10.79 -21.22
C ASP A 358 -5.54 10.61 -21.46
N GLU A 359 -6.36 11.50 -20.90
CA GLU A 359 -7.82 11.42 -20.98
C GLU A 359 -8.50 12.80 -21.10
N GLY A 360 -9.72 12.80 -21.66
CA GLY A 360 -10.65 13.92 -21.64
C GLY A 360 -11.96 13.52 -20.99
N VAL A 361 -12.45 14.29 -20.00
CA VAL A 361 -13.62 13.92 -19.20
C VAL A 361 -14.76 14.94 -19.35
N CYS A 362 -15.96 14.44 -19.62
CA CYS A 362 -17.22 15.19 -19.56
C CYS A 362 -18.14 14.54 -18.52
N ASN A 363 -18.56 15.30 -17.51
CA ASN A 363 -19.51 14.84 -16.49
C ASN A 363 -20.95 15.26 -16.84
N ASP A 364 -21.92 14.60 -16.21
CA ASP A 364 -23.36 14.92 -16.30
C ASP A 364 -23.93 14.96 -17.74
N VAL A 365 -23.41 14.07 -18.60
CA VAL A 365 -23.85 13.90 -19.98
C VAL A 365 -25.16 13.11 -19.99
N GLY A 366 -26.28 13.82 -20.21
CA GLY A 366 -27.59 13.18 -20.34
C GLY A 366 -27.72 12.30 -21.59
N GLU A 367 -28.64 11.34 -21.55
CA GLU A 367 -28.97 10.51 -22.72
C GLU A 367 -29.40 11.37 -23.92
N GLY A 368 -28.99 10.97 -25.13
CA GLY A 368 -29.30 11.70 -26.37
C GLY A 368 -28.61 13.06 -26.51
N LYS A 369 -27.83 13.52 -25.52
CA LYS A 369 -27.01 14.73 -25.65
C LYS A 369 -25.72 14.41 -26.40
N GLU A 370 -25.37 15.29 -27.31
CA GLU A 370 -24.12 15.25 -28.06
C GLU A 370 -23.09 16.13 -27.35
N ILE A 371 -21.88 15.60 -27.22
CA ILE A 371 -20.70 16.29 -26.70
C ILE A 371 -19.56 16.13 -27.69
N SER A 372 -18.52 16.94 -27.55
CA SER A 372 -17.32 16.81 -28.39
C SER A 372 -16.03 16.96 -27.60
N PHE A 373 -14.94 16.50 -28.21
CA PHE A 373 -13.58 16.61 -27.69
C PHE A 373 -12.69 17.12 -28.81
N ASP A 374 -11.95 18.18 -28.57
CA ASP A 374 -10.87 18.60 -29.44
C ASP A 374 -9.61 17.80 -29.10
N VAL A 375 -9.22 16.92 -30.01
CA VAL A 375 -8.06 16.04 -29.90
C VAL A 375 -6.90 16.68 -30.64
N THR A 376 -5.85 17.02 -29.89
CA THR A 376 -4.61 17.60 -30.42
C THR A 376 -3.52 16.54 -30.46
N VAL A 377 -2.98 16.29 -31.65
CA VAL A 377 -1.92 15.28 -31.87
C VAL A 377 -0.65 15.99 -32.35
N THR A 378 0.48 15.65 -31.73
CA THR A 378 1.81 16.21 -32.05
C THR A 378 2.81 15.07 -32.25
N ALA A 379 3.55 15.11 -33.35
CA ALA A 379 4.72 14.26 -33.53
C ALA A 379 5.97 15.02 -33.10
N THR A 380 6.83 14.46 -32.25
CA THR A 380 8.06 15.14 -31.79
C THR A 380 9.27 14.85 -32.69
N ALA A 381 9.22 13.79 -33.49
CA ALA A 381 10.28 13.40 -34.43
C ALA A 381 9.69 12.85 -35.73
N CYS A 382 10.55 12.63 -36.72
CA CYS A 382 10.17 11.99 -37.97
C CYS A 382 9.82 10.51 -37.75
N ILE A 383 8.58 10.15 -38.05
CA ILE A 383 8.04 8.80 -37.97
C ILE A 383 7.44 8.36 -39.31
N GLY A 384 7.51 7.05 -39.58
CA GLY A 384 6.76 6.40 -40.64
C GLY A 384 5.26 6.36 -40.38
N MET A 385 4.53 5.55 -41.15
CA MET A 385 3.10 5.34 -40.93
C MET A 385 2.86 4.53 -39.66
N GLN A 386 2.09 5.12 -38.73
CA GLN A 386 1.70 4.53 -37.46
C GLN A 386 0.20 4.68 -37.23
N ASN A 387 -0.36 3.82 -36.37
CA ASN A 387 -1.79 3.76 -36.09
C ASN A 387 -1.99 3.71 -34.57
N PHE A 388 -3.01 4.38 -34.08
CA PHE A 388 -3.52 4.21 -32.72
C PHE A 388 -5.04 4.43 -32.72
N THR A 389 -5.71 4.06 -31.63
CA THR A 389 -7.16 4.16 -31.51
C THR A 389 -7.56 5.05 -30.35
N ILE A 390 -8.62 5.83 -30.55
CA ILE A 390 -9.26 6.68 -29.55
C ILE A 390 -10.65 6.11 -29.29
N SER A 391 -11.03 5.96 -28.03
CA SER A 391 -12.35 5.42 -27.66
C SER A 391 -12.88 6.00 -26.34
N PRO A 392 -14.20 6.06 -26.15
CA PRO A 392 -14.78 6.34 -24.85
C PRO A 392 -14.68 5.10 -23.94
N LEU A 393 -14.20 5.27 -22.71
CA LEU A 393 -14.12 4.17 -21.74
C LEU A 393 -15.48 3.51 -21.50
N GLY A 394 -15.52 2.18 -21.65
CA GLY A 394 -16.72 1.36 -21.45
C GLY A 394 -17.70 1.39 -22.63
N ILE A 395 -17.30 1.95 -23.77
CA ILE A 395 -18.07 1.97 -25.02
C ILE A 395 -17.22 1.34 -26.12
N ARG A 396 -17.86 0.55 -26.99
CA ARG A 396 -17.19 -0.21 -28.05
C ARG A 396 -16.68 0.66 -29.22
N ASP A 397 -17.38 1.74 -29.54
CA ASP A 397 -17.06 2.56 -30.71
C ASP A 397 -15.66 3.18 -30.59
N THR A 398 -14.86 3.03 -31.65
CA THR A 398 -13.49 3.54 -31.70
C THR A 398 -13.25 4.39 -32.94
N LEU A 399 -12.33 5.35 -32.80
CA LEU A 399 -11.78 6.16 -33.87
C LEU A 399 -10.35 5.70 -34.15
N LYS A 400 -10.10 5.25 -35.37
CA LYS A 400 -8.74 4.94 -35.84
C LYS A 400 -8.04 6.20 -36.33
N VAL A 401 -6.86 6.48 -35.77
CA VAL A 401 -6.01 7.60 -36.18
C VAL A 401 -4.77 7.05 -36.87
N THR A 402 -4.60 7.37 -38.15
CA THR A 402 -3.36 7.08 -38.89
C THR A 402 -2.52 8.34 -38.93
N VAL A 403 -1.28 8.26 -38.44
CA VAL A 403 -0.34 9.38 -38.38
C VAL A 403 0.92 9.06 -39.17
N THR A 404 1.35 10.03 -39.99
CA THR A 404 2.64 10.02 -40.70
C THR A 404 3.30 11.39 -40.54
N THR A 405 4.61 11.48 -40.75
CA THR A 405 5.30 12.78 -40.74
C THR A 405 5.75 13.24 -42.11
N LYS A 406 5.75 14.56 -42.31
CA LYS A 406 6.37 15.24 -43.45
C LYS A 406 7.69 15.86 -43.01
N CYS A 407 8.78 15.17 -43.29
CA CYS A 407 10.13 15.60 -42.92
C CYS A 407 10.98 16.09 -44.09
N ASN A 408 10.65 15.66 -45.30
CA ASN A 408 11.33 16.13 -46.49
C ASN A 408 10.74 17.48 -46.92
N CYS A 409 11.63 18.37 -47.38
CA CYS A 409 11.23 19.58 -48.07
C CYS A 409 10.88 19.23 -49.52
N GLU A 410 9.70 19.65 -49.98
CA GLU A 410 9.29 19.52 -51.38
C GLU A 410 9.79 20.78 -52.11
N CYS A 411 11.05 20.75 -52.58
CA CYS A 411 11.69 21.84 -53.32
C CYS A 411 11.67 21.54 -54.82
N ASP A 412 11.47 22.58 -55.65
CA ASP A 412 11.56 22.47 -57.11
C ASP A 412 13.02 22.53 -57.58
N ASP A 413 13.76 21.45 -57.30
CA ASP A 413 15.18 21.39 -57.63
C ASP A 413 15.44 21.18 -59.14
N PRO A 414 16.41 21.91 -59.74
CA PRO A 414 16.88 21.62 -61.08
C PRO A 414 17.41 20.18 -61.19
N GLN A 415 17.09 19.49 -62.29
CA GLN A 415 17.53 18.11 -62.52
C GLN A 415 19.04 18.00 -62.86
N ASP A 416 19.73 19.14 -63.02
CA ASP A 416 21.13 19.19 -63.42
C ASP A 416 22.07 18.84 -62.25
N ASN A 417 22.87 17.79 -62.44
CA ASN A 417 23.89 17.39 -61.46
C ASN A 417 25.08 18.38 -61.36
N ASN A 418 25.24 19.27 -62.34
CA ASN A 418 26.33 20.26 -62.41
C ASN A 418 25.76 21.64 -62.79
N HIS A 419 25.22 22.34 -61.80
CA HIS A 419 24.54 23.61 -62.02
C HIS A 419 25.52 24.79 -62.08
N PRO A 420 25.37 25.75 -63.01
CA PRO A 420 26.28 26.90 -63.15
C PRO A 420 26.43 27.75 -61.88
N GLN A 421 25.37 27.85 -61.07
CA GLN A 421 25.40 28.58 -59.79
C GLN A 421 26.34 27.96 -58.75
N CYS A 422 26.63 26.66 -58.90
CA CYS A 422 27.57 25.89 -58.09
C CYS A 422 28.91 25.71 -58.83
N ASN A 423 29.29 26.70 -59.66
CA ASN A 423 30.47 26.69 -60.52
C ASN A 423 30.57 25.44 -61.44
N SER A 424 29.43 24.82 -61.76
CA SER A 424 29.35 23.55 -62.50
C SER A 424 30.12 22.40 -61.82
N LYS A 425 30.32 22.49 -60.50
CA LYS A 425 31.00 21.51 -59.64
C LYS A 425 30.09 20.99 -58.52
N GLY A 426 28.78 21.06 -58.72
CA GLY A 426 27.78 20.54 -57.78
C GLY A 426 26.36 20.74 -58.31
N LYS A 427 25.39 20.16 -57.61
CA LYS A 427 23.95 20.30 -57.92
C LYS A 427 23.28 21.27 -56.94
N VAL A 428 22.16 21.84 -57.34
CA VAL A 428 21.32 22.64 -56.44
C VAL A 428 20.35 21.71 -55.69
N ASN A 429 20.21 21.91 -54.38
CA ASN A 429 19.24 21.21 -53.52
C ASN A 429 18.62 22.25 -52.58
N CYS A 430 17.31 22.50 -52.68
CA CYS A 430 16.57 23.53 -51.95
C CYS A 430 17.26 24.90 -51.93
N GLY A 431 17.80 25.32 -53.08
CA GLY A 431 18.44 26.63 -53.25
C GLY A 431 19.89 26.76 -52.73
N ILE A 432 20.50 25.68 -52.23
CA ILE A 432 21.92 25.61 -51.86
C ILE A 432 22.71 24.66 -52.76
N CYS A 433 24.04 24.80 -52.80
CA CYS A 433 24.90 23.93 -53.60
C CYS A 433 25.33 22.69 -52.82
N SER A 434 25.00 21.52 -53.35
CA SER A 434 25.58 20.23 -52.96
C SER A 434 26.77 19.94 -53.88
N CYS A 435 27.98 20.25 -53.40
CA CYS A 435 29.22 20.13 -54.18
C CYS A 435 29.59 18.67 -54.48
N ASN A 436 30.21 18.47 -55.64
CA ASN A 436 30.81 17.20 -56.02
C ASN A 436 32.09 16.97 -55.21
N THR A 437 32.48 15.71 -55.08
CA THR A 437 33.71 15.29 -54.40
C THR A 437 34.93 16.08 -54.91
N GLY A 438 35.72 16.65 -53.98
CA GLY A 438 36.91 17.45 -54.30
C GLY A 438 36.67 18.97 -54.41
N PHE A 439 35.44 19.44 -54.17
CA PHE A 439 35.09 20.86 -54.17
C PHE A 439 34.31 21.25 -52.91
N VAL A 440 34.65 22.39 -52.32
CA VAL A 440 34.00 22.95 -51.13
C VAL A 440 33.73 24.45 -51.29
N GLY A 441 32.90 25.01 -50.42
CA GLY A 441 32.48 26.42 -50.48
C GLY A 441 30.99 26.57 -50.82
N GLN A 442 30.42 27.77 -50.59
CA GLN A 442 28.98 28.04 -50.76
C GLN A 442 28.51 27.84 -52.21
N LYS A 443 29.42 28.00 -53.17
CA LYS A 443 29.19 27.81 -54.61
C LYS A 443 30.15 26.77 -55.19
N CYS A 444 30.77 25.93 -54.36
CA CYS A 444 31.80 24.97 -54.80
C CYS A 444 33.01 25.64 -55.50
N GLU A 445 33.36 26.85 -55.05
CA GLU A 445 34.38 27.71 -55.65
C GLU A 445 35.82 27.29 -55.32
N CYS A 446 36.02 26.44 -54.30
CA CYS A 446 37.34 25.99 -53.88
C CYS A 446 37.62 24.58 -54.41
N ALA A 447 38.66 24.47 -55.24
CA ALA A 447 39.23 23.19 -55.62
C ALA A 447 40.24 22.73 -54.57
N ILE A 448 40.12 21.48 -54.14
CA ILE A 448 41.02 20.84 -53.21
C ILE A 448 42.22 20.32 -54.05
N GLY A 449 43.41 20.90 -53.84
CA GLY A 449 44.64 20.55 -54.57
C GLY A 449 45.27 19.23 -54.12
N GLU A 450 46.61 19.15 -53.98
CA GLU A 450 47.31 17.96 -53.43
C GLU A 450 47.08 17.74 -51.92
N LYS A 451 46.48 18.71 -51.23
CA LYS A 451 46.00 18.54 -49.86
C LYS A 451 44.54 18.10 -49.92
N ASP A 452 44.25 16.97 -49.32
CA ASP A 452 42.90 16.39 -49.26
C ASP A 452 41.91 17.30 -48.50
N GLU A 453 40.61 17.12 -48.73
CA GLU A 453 39.51 17.89 -48.11
C GLU A 453 39.64 17.90 -46.59
N SER A 454 40.11 16.77 -46.06
CA SER A 454 40.44 16.50 -44.68
C SER A 454 41.48 17.49 -44.12
N ALA A 455 42.58 17.77 -44.81
CA ALA A 455 43.71 18.53 -44.28
C ALA A 455 43.45 20.04 -44.12
N LEU A 456 42.63 20.64 -45.00
CA LEU A 456 42.22 22.04 -44.89
C LEU A 456 41.15 22.22 -43.80
N LYS A 457 40.23 21.27 -43.69
CA LYS A 457 39.26 21.19 -42.60
C LYS A 457 39.94 20.93 -41.25
N GLU A 458 40.96 20.08 -41.21
CA GLU A 458 41.73 19.74 -40.02
C GLU A 458 42.52 20.93 -39.46
N SER A 459 42.98 21.86 -40.31
CA SER A 459 43.61 23.11 -39.85
C SER A 459 42.66 24.06 -39.10
N CYS A 460 41.35 23.85 -39.24
CA CYS A 460 40.31 24.55 -38.51
C CYS A 460 39.73 23.71 -37.37
N ARG A 461 40.25 22.51 -37.10
CA ARG A 461 39.79 21.64 -36.02
C ARG A 461 40.81 21.66 -34.89
N ARG A 462 40.33 21.84 -33.67
CA ARG A 462 41.17 21.63 -32.49
C ARG A 462 41.21 20.12 -32.21
N ALA A 463 42.37 19.48 -32.39
CA ALA A 463 42.50 18.02 -32.32
C ALA A 463 41.50 17.31 -33.26
N ASN A 464 40.82 16.24 -32.81
CA ASN A 464 39.78 15.54 -33.58
C ASN A 464 38.38 16.21 -33.47
N GLY A 465 38.33 17.52 -33.17
CA GLY A 465 37.09 18.28 -32.96
C GLY A 465 36.36 18.69 -34.25
N THR A 466 35.28 19.45 -34.11
CA THR A 466 34.52 20.07 -35.21
C THR A 466 35.24 21.32 -35.73
N GLU A 467 35.04 21.64 -37.02
CA GLU A 467 35.64 22.84 -37.63
C GLU A 467 35.18 24.10 -36.91
N CYS A 468 36.14 24.90 -36.45
CA CYS A 468 35.94 26.12 -35.68
C CYS A 468 34.97 25.92 -34.49
N GLU A 469 35.00 24.72 -33.90
CA GLU A 469 34.09 24.28 -32.84
C GLU A 469 32.59 24.47 -33.19
N GLY A 470 32.26 24.56 -34.49
CA GLY A 470 30.92 24.89 -34.99
C GLY A 470 30.48 26.34 -34.75
N ARG A 471 31.38 27.20 -34.27
CA ARG A 471 31.14 28.59 -33.81
C ARG A 471 31.82 29.63 -34.70
N GLY A 472 32.36 29.20 -35.82
CA GLY A 472 32.97 30.03 -36.86
C GLY A 472 32.87 29.36 -38.22
N ILE A 473 33.17 30.10 -39.29
CA ILE A 473 33.36 29.50 -40.61
C ILE A 473 34.86 29.26 -40.81
N CYS A 474 35.21 28.03 -41.17
CA CYS A 474 36.54 27.72 -41.69
C CYS A 474 36.67 28.27 -43.11
N VAL A 475 37.30 29.43 -43.24
CA VAL A 475 37.58 30.05 -44.54
C VAL A 475 39.06 29.84 -44.83
N CYS A 476 39.35 28.99 -45.82
CA CYS A 476 40.71 28.74 -46.31
C CYS A 476 41.71 28.30 -45.21
N GLY A 477 41.26 27.51 -44.23
CA GLY A 477 42.13 26.99 -43.17
C GLY A 477 42.35 27.94 -41.98
N ARG A 478 41.49 28.96 -41.81
CA ARG A 478 41.39 29.76 -40.58
C ARG A 478 39.95 29.94 -40.15
N CYS A 479 39.74 30.03 -38.84
CA CYS A 479 38.43 30.25 -38.27
C CYS A 479 38.06 31.73 -38.21
N SER A 480 36.92 32.07 -38.78
CA SER A 480 36.28 33.37 -38.61
C SER A 480 35.08 33.20 -37.69
N CYS A 481 35.18 33.72 -36.46
CA CYS A 481 34.24 33.45 -35.39
C CYS A 481 32.95 34.27 -35.51
N HIS A 482 31.83 33.64 -35.16
CA HIS A 482 30.53 34.29 -35.21
C HIS A 482 30.33 35.25 -34.04
N PRO A 483 29.47 36.27 -34.20
CA PRO A 483 28.88 36.95 -33.06
C PRO A 483 28.00 35.97 -32.25
N THR A 484 27.95 36.14 -30.94
CA THR A 484 27.03 35.41 -30.06
C THR A 484 25.65 36.09 -30.06
N ASP A 485 24.64 35.39 -29.55
CA ASP A 485 23.26 35.91 -29.47
C ASP A 485 23.13 37.16 -28.59
N SER A 486 24.08 37.40 -27.69
CA SER A 486 24.14 38.59 -26.82
C SER A 486 24.78 39.81 -27.50
N GLY A 487 25.30 39.65 -28.72
CA GLY A 487 25.99 40.70 -29.48
C GLY A 487 27.50 40.80 -29.20
N THR A 488 28.08 39.87 -28.42
CA THR A 488 29.55 39.71 -28.33
C THR A 488 30.06 38.79 -29.44
N SER A 489 31.32 38.34 -29.42
CA SER A 489 31.87 37.42 -30.43
C SER A 489 32.52 36.22 -29.77
N TYR A 490 32.28 35.03 -30.33
CA TYR A 490 33.14 33.87 -30.10
C TYR A 490 34.58 34.25 -30.45
N HIS A 491 35.56 33.72 -29.72
CA HIS A 491 36.96 34.08 -29.92
C HIS A 491 37.91 32.91 -29.63
N GLY A 492 39.18 33.07 -29.98
CA GLY A 492 40.18 32.00 -29.98
C GLY A 492 40.51 31.54 -31.40
N ASP A 493 41.63 30.82 -31.56
CA ASP A 493 42.15 30.40 -32.87
C ASP A 493 41.19 29.44 -33.60
N PHE A 494 40.32 28.78 -32.84
CA PHE A 494 39.31 27.84 -33.33
C PHE A 494 37.89 28.25 -32.92
N CYS A 495 37.67 29.50 -32.48
CA CYS A 495 36.38 29.98 -31.95
C CYS A 495 35.86 29.17 -30.75
N GLU A 496 36.79 28.62 -29.98
CA GLU A 496 36.51 27.69 -28.89
C GLU A 496 35.96 28.35 -27.63
N CYS A 497 36.05 29.68 -27.52
CA CYS A 497 35.67 30.42 -26.33
C CYS A 497 34.51 31.37 -26.61
N ASP A 498 33.67 31.52 -25.59
CA ASP A 498 32.73 32.61 -25.44
C ASP A 498 32.56 32.96 -23.96
N ASP A 499 32.02 34.15 -23.72
CA ASP A 499 31.79 34.68 -22.37
C ASP A 499 30.30 34.64 -21.97
N ASP A 500 29.46 33.93 -22.72
CA ASP A 500 28.01 33.82 -22.50
C ASP A 500 27.60 32.44 -21.95
N HIS A 501 28.43 31.41 -22.14
CA HIS A 501 28.15 30.01 -21.82
C HIS A 501 29.08 29.48 -20.72
N CYS A 502 28.88 29.99 -19.51
CA CYS A 502 29.40 29.40 -18.27
C CYS A 502 28.29 28.69 -17.49
N GLU A 503 28.67 27.92 -16.46
CA GLU A 503 27.70 27.26 -15.59
C GLU A 503 26.68 28.27 -15.02
N MET A 504 25.40 27.93 -15.15
CA MET A 504 24.30 28.72 -14.60
C MET A 504 23.83 28.14 -13.27
N PHE A 505 23.45 29.02 -12.36
CA PHE A 505 22.76 28.65 -11.13
C PHE A 505 21.48 29.48 -10.99
N ARG A 506 20.34 28.81 -10.80
CA ARG A 506 19.00 29.43 -10.76
C ARG A 506 18.72 30.36 -11.96
N ASN A 507 19.03 29.87 -13.16
CA ASN A 507 18.88 30.59 -14.44
C ASN A 507 19.68 31.91 -14.54
N GLN A 508 20.74 32.06 -13.75
CA GLN A 508 21.67 33.19 -13.87
C GLN A 508 23.08 32.68 -14.20
N LEU A 509 23.71 33.29 -15.20
CA LEU A 509 25.09 33.02 -15.61
C LEU A 509 26.04 33.31 -14.44
N CYS A 510 26.87 32.33 -14.07
CA CYS A 510 27.73 32.41 -12.88
C CYS A 510 26.98 32.80 -11.60
N GLY A 511 25.72 32.36 -11.49
CA GLY A 511 24.84 32.63 -10.35
C GLY A 511 24.60 34.11 -10.07
N GLY A 512 24.85 34.99 -11.05
CA GLY A 512 24.79 36.45 -10.90
C GLY A 512 25.91 37.04 -10.03
N ASN A 513 26.87 36.21 -9.59
CA ASN A 513 27.90 36.57 -8.61
C ASN A 513 29.33 36.38 -9.15
N GLY A 514 29.50 36.40 -10.46
CA GLY A 514 30.80 36.34 -11.12
C GLY A 514 30.71 36.75 -12.58
N ARG A 515 31.87 36.90 -13.22
CA ARG A 515 31.97 37.11 -14.68
C ARG A 515 32.36 35.80 -15.37
N CYS A 516 31.75 35.50 -16.51
CA CYS A 516 32.16 34.37 -17.33
C CYS A 516 33.41 34.75 -18.13
N LEU A 517 34.35 33.82 -18.25
CA LEU A 517 35.52 33.94 -19.13
C LEU A 517 35.83 32.57 -19.74
N CYS A 518 35.58 32.41 -21.05
CA CYS A 518 35.78 31.16 -21.78
C CYS A 518 35.33 29.90 -21.00
N GLY A 519 34.04 29.86 -20.63
CA GLY A 519 33.44 28.72 -19.94
C GLY A 519 33.78 28.55 -18.45
N LYS A 520 34.58 29.46 -17.85
CA LYS A 520 34.86 29.47 -16.40
C LYS A 520 34.30 30.71 -15.71
N CYS A 521 33.60 30.50 -14.60
CA CYS A 521 33.12 31.60 -13.77
C CYS A 521 34.21 32.16 -12.86
N MET A 522 34.49 33.45 -13.00
CA MET A 522 35.36 34.22 -12.11
C MET A 522 34.51 34.90 -11.05
N CYS A 523 34.49 34.32 -9.85
CA CYS A 523 33.61 34.74 -8.77
C CYS A 523 33.98 36.08 -8.16
N ASN A 524 32.95 36.85 -7.84
CA ASN A 524 33.07 38.08 -7.07
C ASN A 524 33.51 37.74 -5.64
N LYS A 525 34.14 38.71 -4.96
CA LYS A 525 34.61 38.55 -3.58
C LYS A 525 33.45 38.12 -2.66
N GLY A 526 33.62 37.01 -1.96
CA GLY A 526 32.60 36.43 -1.06
C GLY A 526 31.77 35.28 -1.66
N TYR A 527 32.08 34.87 -2.90
CA TYR A 527 31.46 33.74 -3.58
C TYR A 527 32.50 32.78 -4.14
N GLU A 528 32.16 31.50 -4.19
CA GLU A 528 32.99 30.41 -4.69
C GLU A 528 32.15 29.33 -5.39
N GLY A 529 32.82 28.29 -5.90
CA GLY A 529 32.22 27.21 -6.67
C GLY A 529 32.25 27.46 -8.17
N SER A 530 32.07 26.39 -8.96
CA SER A 530 32.19 26.39 -10.43
C SER A 530 31.22 27.36 -11.12
N ALA A 531 30.04 27.57 -10.53
CA ALA A 531 29.03 28.52 -10.98
C ALA A 531 28.92 29.78 -10.08
N CYS A 532 29.88 30.04 -9.19
CA CYS A 532 29.83 31.12 -8.19
C CYS A 532 28.55 31.16 -7.33
N HIS A 533 27.93 30.00 -7.14
CA HIS A 533 26.66 29.85 -6.43
C HIS A 533 26.84 29.79 -4.92
N CYS A 534 28.05 29.48 -4.45
CA CYS A 534 28.34 29.21 -3.06
C CYS A 534 28.78 30.49 -2.38
N LYS A 535 27.98 31.02 -1.47
CA LYS A 535 28.38 32.17 -0.65
C LYS A 535 29.31 31.69 0.46
N THR A 536 30.44 32.36 0.66
CA THR A 536 31.45 31.97 1.66
C THR A 536 31.10 32.39 3.09
N SER A 537 30.04 33.20 3.28
CA SER A 537 29.52 33.56 4.60
C SER A 537 28.76 32.40 5.24
N ASP A 538 28.63 32.44 6.57
CA ASP A 538 27.77 31.53 7.34
C ASP A 538 26.50 32.19 7.91
N ASP A 539 26.25 33.46 7.59
CA ASP A 539 25.11 34.25 8.08
C ASP A 539 23.75 33.53 7.93
N GLY A 540 23.54 32.85 6.79
CA GLY A 540 22.31 32.13 6.47
C GLY A 540 22.15 30.80 7.23
N CYS A 541 23.20 30.34 7.90
CA CYS A 541 23.20 29.16 8.76
C CYS A 541 23.05 29.50 10.24
N ARG A 542 23.11 30.78 10.61
CA ARG A 542 23.03 31.22 12.00
C ARG A 542 21.58 31.32 12.45
N THR A 543 21.27 30.67 13.57
CA THR A 543 19.97 30.79 14.25
C THR A 543 19.84 32.17 14.92
N SER A 544 18.65 32.49 15.41
CA SER A 544 18.41 33.71 16.22
C SER A 544 19.28 33.79 17.48
N GLY A 545 19.77 32.64 17.99
CA GLY A 545 20.73 32.55 19.09
C GLY A 545 22.20 32.63 18.66
N GLY A 546 22.50 32.92 17.39
CA GLY A 546 23.85 33.07 16.85
C GLY A 546 24.61 31.76 16.58
N THR A 547 23.96 30.61 16.76
CA THR A 547 24.58 29.29 16.56
C THR A 547 24.45 28.84 15.11
N VAL A 548 25.51 28.23 14.57
CA VAL A 548 25.53 27.72 13.20
C VAL A 548 24.90 26.33 13.17
N CYS A 549 23.81 26.18 12.41
CA CYS A 549 23.10 24.91 12.19
C CYS A 549 22.73 24.16 13.48
N SER A 550 22.40 24.91 14.54
CA SER A 550 22.08 24.39 15.87
C SER A 550 23.15 23.47 16.50
N GLY A 551 24.39 23.50 15.99
CA GLY A 551 25.46 22.58 16.37
C GLY A 551 25.24 21.13 15.91
N ARG A 552 24.32 20.90 14.96
CA ARG A 552 23.85 19.58 14.50
C ARG A 552 24.02 19.40 12.99
N GLY A 553 24.89 20.19 12.40
CA GLY A 553 25.19 20.18 10.97
C GLY A 553 26.37 21.07 10.64
N ALA A 554 26.82 21.00 9.40
CA ALA A 554 27.85 21.88 8.86
C ALA A 554 27.21 22.94 7.95
N CYS A 555 27.69 24.19 8.03
CA CYS A 555 27.28 25.21 7.07
C CYS A 555 28.10 25.07 5.79
N LYS A 556 27.44 24.81 4.67
CA LYS A 556 28.06 24.84 3.34
C LYS A 556 27.24 25.73 2.42
N CYS A 557 27.92 26.63 1.70
CA CYS A 557 27.28 27.60 0.82
C CYS A 557 26.17 28.41 1.51
N ASN A 558 26.42 28.83 2.76
CA ASN A 558 25.48 29.61 3.56
C ASN A 558 24.13 28.89 3.81
N GLN A 559 24.11 27.55 3.75
CA GLN A 559 23.00 26.66 4.09
C GLN A 559 23.46 25.50 4.97
N CYS A 560 22.57 24.99 5.84
CA CYS A 560 22.92 23.89 6.74
C CYS A 560 22.78 22.52 6.09
N GLU A 561 23.88 21.75 6.09
CA GLU A 561 23.89 20.30 5.90
C GLU A 561 23.73 19.62 7.25
N CYS A 562 22.51 19.16 7.53
CA CYS A 562 22.16 18.51 8.79
C CYS A 562 22.65 17.07 8.85
N LYS A 563 23.05 16.62 10.04
CA LYS A 563 23.34 15.21 10.31
C LYS A 563 22.05 14.36 10.27
N ASP A 564 22.20 13.06 10.03
CA ASP A 564 21.10 12.14 9.72
C ASP A 564 19.89 12.29 10.66
N GLY A 565 18.72 12.48 10.04
CA GLY A 565 17.44 12.65 10.73
C GLY A 565 17.02 14.10 11.03
N TYR A 566 17.96 15.04 11.17
CA TYR A 566 17.65 16.46 11.41
C TYR A 566 17.26 17.21 10.14
N GLN A 567 16.29 18.12 10.25
CA GLN A 567 15.72 18.83 9.11
C GLN A 567 16.27 20.25 8.93
N ARG A 568 16.42 20.65 7.67
CA ARG A 568 16.68 22.04 7.23
C ARG A 568 15.50 22.95 7.62
N PRO A 569 15.69 24.26 7.82
CA PRO A 569 16.87 25.06 7.43
C PRO A 569 18.01 25.13 8.47
N PHE A 570 17.75 24.89 9.75
CA PHE A 570 18.74 25.12 10.83
C PHE A 570 19.07 23.87 11.67
N CYS A 571 18.64 22.68 11.25
CA CYS A 571 18.88 21.41 11.95
C CYS A 571 18.30 21.34 13.36
N GLU A 572 17.17 22.03 13.60
CA GLU A 572 16.54 22.15 14.92
C GLU A 572 15.72 20.93 15.31
N VAL A 573 15.10 20.23 14.35
CA VAL A 573 14.11 19.18 14.61
C VAL A 573 14.49 17.89 13.88
N CYS A 574 14.39 16.75 14.59
CA CYS A 574 14.52 15.41 14.02
C CYS A 574 13.24 14.60 14.26
N HIS A 575 12.46 14.32 13.21
CA HIS A 575 11.21 13.55 13.31
C HIS A 575 11.43 12.03 13.31
N GLY A 576 12.55 11.55 12.79
CA GLY A 576 12.90 10.12 12.72
C GLY A 576 13.85 9.61 13.81
N CYS A 577 14.28 10.48 14.72
CA CYS A 577 15.15 10.11 15.83
C CYS A 577 14.36 9.39 16.93
N LEU A 578 15.02 8.50 17.67
CA LEU A 578 14.45 7.83 18.85
C LEU A 578 13.98 8.87 19.88
N ASP A 579 12.83 8.63 20.50
CA ASP A 579 12.21 9.56 21.46
C ASP A 579 13.15 9.78 22.68
N PRO A 580 13.59 11.03 22.94
CA PRO A 580 14.42 11.35 24.11
C PRO A 580 13.79 10.95 25.45
N CYS A 581 12.45 10.89 25.53
CA CYS A 581 11.74 10.37 26.70
C CYS A 581 12.09 8.90 27.00
N GLN A 582 12.49 8.12 25.98
CA GLN A 582 12.86 6.71 26.11
C GLN A 582 14.37 6.54 26.26
N THR A 583 15.16 7.25 25.47
CA THR A 583 16.63 7.08 25.47
C THR A 583 17.30 7.64 26.73
N LYS A 584 16.68 8.61 27.42
CA LYS A 584 17.22 9.23 28.64
C LYS A 584 16.54 8.76 29.94
N GLN A 585 15.73 7.70 29.91
CA GLN A 585 14.99 7.21 31.09
C GLN A 585 15.89 6.94 32.30
N THR A 586 16.99 6.21 32.08
CA THR A 586 17.95 5.86 33.13
C THR A 586 18.63 7.09 33.74
N CYS A 587 18.91 8.12 32.95
CA CYS A 587 19.42 9.39 33.46
C CYS A 587 18.36 10.14 34.28
N MET A 588 17.08 10.14 33.87
CA MET A 588 16.03 10.88 34.60
C MET A 588 15.72 10.29 35.96
N GLU A 589 15.68 8.96 36.07
CA GLU A 589 15.55 8.27 37.36
C GLU A 589 16.74 8.59 38.28
N CYS A 590 17.95 8.56 37.73
CA CYS A 590 19.18 8.87 38.44
C CYS A 590 19.26 10.33 38.93
N LEU A 591 18.87 11.29 38.07
CA LEU A 591 18.87 12.72 38.40
C LEU A 591 17.76 13.08 39.41
N PHE A 592 16.65 12.34 39.45
CA PHE A 592 15.64 12.51 40.50
C PHE A 592 16.16 12.09 41.88
N GLN A 593 17.01 11.06 41.97
CA GLN A 593 17.52 10.51 43.24
C GLN A 593 18.67 11.31 43.88
N THR A 594 19.06 12.47 43.35
CA THR A 594 20.06 13.35 43.98
C THR A 594 19.38 14.37 44.91
N GLY A 595 18.88 13.84 46.03
CA GLY A 595 18.16 14.63 47.04
C GLY A 595 17.85 13.86 48.32
N GLY A 596 18.86 13.17 48.87
CA GLY A 596 18.79 12.42 50.14
C GLY A 596 18.91 10.91 49.92
N LEU A 597 20.10 10.36 50.20
CA LEU A 597 20.56 8.98 49.93
C LEU A 597 20.98 8.69 48.47
N GLY A 598 22.12 9.24 48.08
CA GLY A 598 22.69 9.14 46.74
C GLY A 598 23.36 7.80 46.39
N ARG A 599 23.20 7.43 45.11
CA ARG A 599 24.24 6.73 44.33
C ARG A 599 24.71 7.69 43.24
N ASN A 600 26.03 7.80 43.06
CA ASN A 600 26.64 8.75 42.13
C ASN A 600 26.09 8.57 40.70
N CYS A 601 25.32 9.56 40.23
CA CYS A 601 24.93 9.62 38.84
C CYS A 601 26.17 9.80 37.96
N THR A 602 26.29 9.06 36.86
CA THR A 602 27.45 9.15 35.97
C THR A 602 27.61 10.58 35.44
N PRO A 603 28.85 11.12 35.32
CA PRO A 603 29.09 12.45 34.74
C PRO A 603 28.41 12.62 33.37
N ALA A 604 28.34 11.54 32.58
CA ALA A 604 27.65 11.49 31.29
C ALA A 604 26.17 11.90 31.34
N CYS A 605 25.43 11.61 32.42
CA CYS A 605 24.03 12.06 32.55
C CYS A 605 23.96 13.55 32.92
N THR A 606 24.86 14.03 33.78
CA THR A 606 24.90 15.44 34.21
C THR A 606 25.39 16.37 33.10
N ASP A 607 26.30 15.90 32.25
CA ASP A 607 26.85 16.65 31.12
C ASP A 607 25.89 16.69 29.91
N SER A 608 25.11 15.61 29.69
CA SER A 608 24.12 15.53 28.60
C SER A 608 22.73 16.06 28.98
N VAL A 609 22.37 16.06 30.27
CA VAL A 609 21.08 16.53 30.78
C VAL A 609 21.27 17.42 32.00
N LYS A 610 21.09 18.72 31.80
CA LYS A 610 20.94 19.69 32.89
C LYS A 610 19.50 19.65 33.39
N HIS A 611 19.28 19.70 34.70
CA HIS A 611 17.92 19.54 35.24
C HIS A 611 17.61 20.41 36.46
N ARG A 612 16.32 20.54 36.78
CA ARG A 612 15.81 21.12 38.02
C ARG A 612 14.54 20.42 38.50
N LEU A 613 14.42 20.26 39.81
CA LEU A 613 13.20 19.79 40.47
C LEU A 613 12.20 20.94 40.65
N VAL A 614 10.98 20.77 40.14
CA VAL A 614 9.91 21.77 40.16
C VAL A 614 8.62 21.20 40.74
N ASP A 615 7.77 22.05 41.29
CA ASP A 615 6.42 21.67 41.74
C ASP A 615 5.38 21.76 40.61
N MET A 616 5.66 22.60 39.61
CA MET A 616 4.86 22.76 38.41
C MET A 616 5.80 23.06 37.22
N PHE A 617 5.50 22.49 36.06
CA PHE A 617 6.29 22.71 34.86
C PHE A 617 6.18 24.14 34.33
N THR A 618 7.32 24.74 34.02
CA THR A 618 7.41 25.98 33.25
C THR A 618 7.61 25.70 31.75
N LEU A 619 8.13 24.51 31.41
CA LEU A 619 8.29 24.08 30.02
C LEU A 619 6.95 23.77 29.35
N THR A 620 6.77 24.27 28.12
CA THR A 620 5.58 24.04 27.28
C THR A 620 5.65 22.76 26.44
N LYS A 621 6.75 21.99 26.55
CA LYS A 621 6.97 20.73 25.80
C LYS A 621 6.12 19.57 26.33
N LYS A 622 6.09 18.47 25.56
CA LYS A 622 5.38 17.21 25.88
C LYS A 622 5.93 16.61 27.18
N SER A 623 5.05 16.13 28.05
CA SER A 623 5.43 15.43 29.29
C SER A 623 5.79 13.97 29.03
N CYS A 624 6.91 13.54 29.60
CA CYS A 624 7.31 12.14 29.68
C CYS A 624 6.93 11.58 31.06
N LYS A 625 6.51 10.31 31.12
CA LYS A 625 6.31 9.55 32.37
C LYS A 625 7.18 8.30 32.37
N LEU A 626 7.93 8.09 33.44
CA LEU A 626 8.73 6.88 33.65
C LEU A 626 8.33 6.25 35.00
N LYS A 627 8.39 4.92 35.09
CA LYS A 627 8.15 4.20 36.34
C LYS A 627 9.50 3.94 37.00
N ASP A 628 9.69 4.42 38.23
CA ASP A 628 10.94 4.23 38.98
C ASP A 628 11.08 2.79 39.48
N SER A 629 12.25 2.45 40.01
CA SER A 629 12.55 1.15 40.61
C SER A 629 11.62 0.77 41.78
N GLU A 630 10.91 1.72 42.37
CA GLU A 630 9.94 1.51 43.46
C GLU A 630 8.49 1.40 42.97
N GLY A 631 8.28 1.50 41.65
CA GLY A 631 7.00 1.35 41.00
C GLY A 631 6.12 2.61 41.00
N CYS A 632 6.67 3.77 41.37
CA CYS A 632 6.01 5.07 41.31
C CYS A 632 6.29 5.78 39.99
N TRP A 633 5.38 6.65 39.55
CA TRP A 633 5.56 7.41 38.32
C TRP A 633 6.30 8.73 38.57
N ILE A 634 7.45 8.89 37.92
CA ILE A 634 8.16 10.17 37.81
C ILE A 634 7.74 10.84 36.50
N THR A 635 7.29 12.08 36.59
CA THR A 635 6.87 12.88 35.44
C THR A 635 7.87 14.01 35.21
N PHE A 636 8.30 14.20 33.97
CA PHE A 636 9.29 15.22 33.61
C PHE A 636 9.00 15.78 32.22
N LYS A 637 9.54 16.96 31.94
CA LYS A 637 9.56 17.60 30.62
C LYS A 637 10.99 17.92 30.25
N MET A 638 11.35 17.76 28.98
CA MET A 638 12.67 18.12 28.50
C MET A 638 12.62 18.91 27.20
N GLU A 639 13.64 19.74 27.00
CA GLU A 639 13.94 20.40 25.75
C GLU A 639 15.39 20.17 25.37
N GLN A 640 15.64 19.94 24.09
CA GLN A 640 16.98 19.75 23.58
C GLN A 640 17.62 21.12 23.33
N LEU A 641 18.77 21.36 23.93
CA LEU A 641 19.61 22.54 23.74
C LEU A 641 20.51 22.37 22.50
N VAL A 642 21.31 23.40 22.21
CA VAL A 642 22.28 23.40 21.10
C VAL A 642 23.25 22.21 21.22
N GLY A 643 23.45 21.48 20.12
CA GLY A 643 24.20 20.21 20.07
C GLY A 643 23.32 18.96 19.99
N GLU A 644 23.92 17.79 19.73
CA GLU A 644 23.19 16.54 19.47
C GLU A 644 22.61 15.88 20.72
N ASP A 645 23.33 15.88 21.83
CA ASP A 645 22.96 15.12 23.04
C ASP A 645 23.03 15.99 24.30
N ASN A 646 22.41 17.18 24.22
CA ASN A 646 22.42 18.20 25.27
C ASN A 646 20.99 18.65 25.55
N TYR A 647 20.50 18.45 26.77
CA TYR A 647 19.11 18.67 27.15
C TYR A 647 18.98 19.48 28.44
N TRP A 648 17.89 20.22 28.55
CA TRP A 648 17.40 20.81 29.79
C TRP A 648 16.10 20.11 30.20
N ALA A 649 16.01 19.64 31.45
CA ALA A 649 14.86 18.92 31.96
C ALA A 649 14.29 19.53 33.25
N GLU A 650 12.97 19.61 33.33
CA GLU A 650 12.25 19.86 34.57
C GLU A 650 11.62 18.54 35.03
N ILE A 651 11.85 18.18 36.29
CA ILE A 651 11.32 16.95 36.88
C ILE A 651 10.37 17.34 38.01
N LEU A 652 9.16 16.78 38.03
CA LEU A 652 8.20 17.04 39.10
C LEU A 652 8.67 16.42 40.42
N ARG A 653 8.65 17.19 41.51
CA ARG A 653 9.03 16.71 42.85
C ARG A 653 8.11 15.60 43.36
N GLN A 654 6.82 15.71 43.08
CA GLN A 654 5.83 14.73 43.54
C GLN A 654 5.74 13.58 42.54
N ARG A 655 6.04 12.36 43.02
CA ARG A 655 5.81 11.12 42.28
C ARG A 655 4.40 10.59 42.53
N GLU A 656 3.76 10.05 41.51
CA GLU A 656 2.44 9.40 41.63
C GLU A 656 2.68 7.92 42.00
N CYS A 657 2.52 7.58 43.28
CA CYS A 657 2.53 6.20 43.74
C CYS A 657 1.09 5.69 43.89
N PRO A 658 0.78 4.42 43.57
CA PRO A 658 -0.55 3.86 43.79
C PRO A 658 -0.94 3.92 45.28
N GLU A 659 -2.12 4.47 45.59
CA GLU A 659 -2.65 4.51 46.96
C GLU A 659 -3.18 3.14 47.40
N LEU A 660 -2.94 2.79 48.66
CA LEU A 660 -3.50 1.59 49.28
C LEU A 660 -5.02 1.76 49.50
N PRO A 661 -5.86 0.73 49.30
CA PRO A 661 -7.32 0.86 49.44
C PRO A 661 -7.76 1.26 50.86
N ASN A 662 -8.70 2.21 50.98
CA ASN A 662 -9.26 2.66 52.25
C ASN A 662 -10.23 1.63 52.86
N ILE A 663 -9.72 0.82 53.79
CA ILE A 663 -10.43 -0.26 54.47
C ILE A 663 -11.71 0.22 55.20
N TYR A 664 -11.75 1.45 55.72
CA TYR A 664 -12.88 1.94 56.52
C TYR A 664 -14.15 2.21 55.69
N ALA A 665 -14.01 2.64 54.43
CA ALA A 665 -15.15 2.85 53.53
C ALA A 665 -15.81 1.52 53.11
N ILE A 666 -14.99 0.47 52.94
CA ILE A 666 -15.45 -0.87 52.58
C ILE A 666 -16.22 -1.53 53.74
N VAL A 667 -15.72 -1.38 54.97
CA VAL A 667 -16.38 -1.92 56.17
C VAL A 667 -17.69 -1.19 56.47
N GLY A 668 -17.73 0.14 56.32
CA GLY A 668 -18.95 0.94 56.55
C GLY A 668 -20.08 0.66 55.56
N GLY A 669 -19.76 0.42 54.28
CA GLY A 669 -20.75 0.05 53.25
C GLY A 669 -21.34 -1.34 53.46
N SER A 670 -20.53 -2.27 53.95
CA SER A 670 -20.93 -3.67 54.17
C SER A 670 -21.94 -3.82 55.30
N ILE A 671 -21.80 -3.06 56.39
CA ILE A 671 -22.68 -3.15 57.57
C ILE A 671 -24.09 -2.61 57.27
N LYS A 672 -24.21 -1.50 56.51
CA LYS A 672 -25.52 -0.96 56.09
C LYS A 672 -26.29 -1.92 55.17
N GLY A 673 -25.60 -2.64 54.30
CA GLY A 673 -26.22 -3.60 53.38
C GLY A 673 -26.84 -4.81 54.09
N VAL A 674 -26.16 -5.34 55.11
CA VAL A 674 -26.62 -6.52 55.86
C VAL A 674 -27.87 -6.23 56.70
N VAL A 675 -27.97 -5.03 57.28
CA VAL A 675 -29.14 -4.64 58.11
C VAL A 675 -30.41 -4.47 57.26
N VAL A 676 -30.29 -3.95 56.03
CA VAL A 676 -31.44 -3.76 55.13
C VAL A 676 -31.94 -5.09 54.56
N ILE A 677 -31.03 -6.03 54.26
CA ILE A 677 -31.40 -7.36 53.75
C ILE A 677 -32.03 -8.22 54.85
N GLY A 678 -31.58 -8.08 56.10
CA GLY A 678 -32.16 -8.79 57.24
C GLY A 678 -33.61 -8.38 57.54
N LEU A 679 -33.98 -7.10 57.37
CA LEU A 679 -35.33 -6.62 57.67
C LEU A 679 -36.38 -7.01 56.61
N LEU A 680 -35.97 -7.38 55.39
CA LEU A 680 -36.88 -7.76 54.30
C LEU A 680 -37.19 -9.26 54.24
N ALA A 681 -36.48 -10.10 55.01
CA ALA A 681 -36.58 -11.57 54.92
C ALA A 681 -37.62 -12.22 55.86
N ASP A 682 -38.22 -11.47 56.80
CA ASP A 682 -39.12 -12.02 57.83
C ASP A 682 -40.64 -11.90 57.52
N ASN A 683 -41.03 -11.81 56.25
CA ASN A 683 -42.45 -11.74 55.86
C ASN A 683 -42.96 -13.08 55.28
N PRO A 684 -43.86 -13.82 55.97
CA PRO A 684 -44.17 -15.22 55.65
C PRO A 684 -45.31 -15.41 54.62
N LEU A 685 -45.32 -14.65 53.50
CA LEU A 685 -46.40 -14.72 52.49
C LEU A 685 -46.01 -15.23 51.10
N PHE A 686 -44.78 -15.66 50.87
CA PHE A 686 -44.35 -16.19 49.56
C PHE A 686 -43.88 -17.65 49.65
N LYS A 687 -44.84 -18.57 49.80
CA LYS A 687 -44.70 -19.96 49.37
C LYS A 687 -45.89 -20.32 48.48
N ASN A 688 -45.75 -20.10 47.17
CA ASN A 688 -46.18 -20.99 46.08
C ASN A 688 -46.21 -20.24 44.73
N ALA A 689 -45.81 -20.96 43.66
CA ALA A 689 -45.61 -20.54 42.27
C ALA A 689 -44.34 -19.68 42.05
N THR A 690 -43.39 -20.02 41.19
CA THR A 690 -43.56 -20.51 39.82
C THR A 690 -42.28 -21.19 39.33
N THR A 691 -42.41 -22.33 38.67
CA THR A 691 -41.41 -22.95 37.80
C THR A 691 -41.41 -22.21 36.46
N THR A 692 -40.30 -21.59 36.06
CA THR A 692 -39.69 -21.58 34.71
C THR A 692 -38.58 -20.53 34.63
N VAL A 693 -37.56 -20.81 33.79
CA VAL A 693 -36.33 -20.05 33.51
C VAL A 693 -35.19 -20.27 34.52
N ALA A 694 -34.56 -21.45 34.42
CA ALA A 694 -33.20 -21.66 34.88
C ALA A 694 -32.21 -21.15 33.82
N ASN A 695 -31.49 -20.07 34.15
CA ASN A 695 -30.19 -19.76 33.57
C ASN A 695 -29.14 -20.61 34.32
N PRO A 696 -28.40 -21.53 33.69
CA PRO A 696 -27.36 -22.28 34.36
C PRO A 696 -25.99 -21.67 34.05
N THR A 697 -25.45 -20.86 34.95
CA THR A 697 -24.00 -20.65 35.03
C THR A 697 -23.60 -20.09 36.40
N PHE A 698 -22.62 -20.74 37.03
CA PHE A 698 -21.81 -20.29 38.17
C PHE A 698 -22.43 -20.23 39.59
N THR A 699 -22.73 -21.39 40.19
CA THR A 699 -22.78 -21.56 41.66
C THR A 699 -22.06 -22.81 42.20
N GLY A 700 -21.40 -23.60 41.34
CA GLY A 700 -20.77 -24.88 41.72
C GLY A 700 -19.36 -24.79 42.34
N ALA A 701 -18.59 -23.73 42.09
CA ALA A 701 -17.16 -23.71 42.43
C ALA A 701 -16.88 -23.54 43.93
N ASN A 702 -17.66 -22.72 44.65
CA ASN A 702 -17.36 -22.36 46.04
C ASN A 702 -17.70 -23.48 47.05
N LYS A 703 -18.63 -24.38 46.72
CA LYS A 703 -18.98 -25.54 47.59
C LYS A 703 -17.90 -26.61 47.58
N VAL A 704 -17.21 -26.82 46.46
CA VAL A 704 -16.18 -27.88 46.31
C VAL A 704 -14.93 -27.56 47.12
N VAL A 705 -14.46 -26.30 47.11
CA VAL A 705 -13.26 -25.87 47.86
C VAL A 705 -13.46 -26.03 49.36
N VAL A 706 -14.62 -25.64 49.90
CA VAL A 706 -14.93 -25.78 51.33
C VAL A 706 -14.91 -27.23 51.80
N VAL A 707 -15.37 -28.18 50.97
CA VAL A 707 -15.37 -29.61 51.28
C VAL A 707 -13.95 -30.15 51.31
N VAL A 708 -13.12 -29.82 50.32
CA VAL A 708 -11.72 -30.28 50.24
C VAL A 708 -10.88 -29.73 51.40
N VAL A 709 -11.02 -28.45 51.73
CA VAL A 709 -10.35 -27.85 52.90
C VAL A 709 -10.80 -28.52 54.20
N GLY A 710 -12.07 -28.92 54.29
CA GLY A 710 -12.59 -29.73 55.40
C GLY A 710 -11.93 -31.11 55.53
N HIS A 711 -11.58 -31.77 54.42
CA HIS A 711 -10.83 -33.02 54.46
C HIS A 711 -9.36 -32.81 54.82
N ILE A 712 -8.73 -31.74 54.31
CA ILE A 712 -7.35 -31.35 54.68
C ILE A 712 -7.24 -31.08 56.18
N GLY A 713 -8.26 -30.46 56.79
CA GLY A 713 -8.28 -30.21 58.23
C GLY A 713 -8.35 -31.44 59.12
N ARG A 714 -8.57 -32.64 58.55
CA ARG A 714 -8.50 -33.92 59.29
C ARG A 714 -7.09 -34.53 59.29
N LEU A 715 -6.15 -33.97 58.52
CA LEU A 715 -4.77 -34.43 58.46
C LEU A 715 -3.94 -33.78 59.57
N SER A 716 -3.02 -34.54 60.18
CA SER A 716 -2.00 -33.95 61.04
C SER A 716 -1.06 -33.08 60.19
N SER A 717 -0.38 -32.12 60.82
CA SER A 717 0.59 -31.26 60.12
C SER A 717 1.69 -32.08 59.42
N GLU A 718 2.08 -33.22 59.99
CA GLU A 718 3.09 -34.13 59.43
C GLU A 718 2.56 -34.84 58.18
N LEU A 719 1.38 -35.46 58.26
CA LEU A 719 0.72 -36.12 57.12
C LEU A 719 0.44 -35.14 55.96
N PHE A 720 0.06 -33.90 56.29
CA PHE A 720 -0.17 -32.86 55.30
C PHE A 720 1.13 -32.35 54.68
N THR A 721 2.21 -32.25 55.46
CA THR A 721 3.55 -31.91 54.97
C THR A 721 4.04 -32.94 53.96
N ASP A 722 3.94 -34.23 54.29
CA ASP A 722 4.33 -35.31 53.39
C ASP A 722 3.53 -35.29 52.09
N THR A 723 2.21 -35.13 52.20
CA THR A 723 1.33 -35.02 51.02
C THR A 723 1.74 -33.85 50.12
N CYS A 724 2.03 -32.68 50.70
CA CYS A 724 2.50 -31.52 49.94
C CYS A 724 3.87 -31.77 49.30
N LEU A 725 4.79 -32.44 49.99
CA LEU A 725 6.12 -32.77 49.45
C LEU A 725 6.05 -33.74 48.27
N HIS A 726 5.19 -34.77 48.31
CA HIS A 726 4.98 -35.67 47.17
C HIS A 726 4.48 -34.90 45.93
N ILE A 727 3.57 -33.95 46.12
CA ILE A 727 3.00 -33.13 45.03
C ILE A 727 4.03 -32.13 44.50
N ILE A 728 4.76 -31.47 45.38
CA ILE A 728 5.81 -30.51 45.03
C ILE A 728 6.96 -31.22 44.30
N GLY A 729 7.36 -32.40 44.76
CA GLY A 729 8.39 -33.20 44.09
C GLY A 729 8.00 -33.58 42.66
N TYR A 730 6.73 -33.94 42.44
CA TYR A 730 6.22 -34.13 41.08
C TYR A 730 6.29 -32.84 40.23
N LEU A 731 5.90 -31.70 40.80
CA LEU A 731 5.93 -30.41 40.10
C LEU A 731 7.35 -29.90 39.80
N GLN A 732 8.32 -30.31 40.61
CA GLN A 732 9.76 -30.11 40.39
C GLN A 732 10.37 -31.13 39.41
N GLY A 733 9.59 -32.11 38.94
CA GLY A 733 10.06 -33.13 38.01
C GLY A 733 10.91 -34.24 38.64
N LEU A 734 10.91 -34.35 39.99
CA LEU A 734 11.64 -35.40 40.72
C LEU A 734 10.95 -36.76 40.61
N THR A 735 9.64 -36.78 40.32
CA THR A 735 8.85 -38.00 40.10
C THR A 735 8.00 -37.88 38.83
N LYS A 736 7.60 -39.02 38.24
CA LYS A 736 6.80 -39.07 37.00
C LYS A 736 5.30 -38.80 37.23
N GLY A 737 4.85 -38.84 38.48
CA GLY A 737 3.46 -38.68 38.89
C GLY A 737 3.33 -38.62 40.40
N VAL A 738 2.15 -38.26 40.90
CA VAL A 738 1.81 -38.34 42.32
C VAL A 738 1.20 -39.71 42.60
N ASP A 739 1.87 -40.55 43.38
CA ASP A 739 1.38 -41.89 43.74
C ASP A 739 0.30 -41.79 44.83
N SER A 740 -0.96 -41.79 44.40
CA SER A 740 -2.10 -41.73 45.33
C SER A 740 -2.25 -42.99 46.18
N SER A 741 -1.70 -44.14 45.73
CA SER A 741 -1.77 -45.39 46.50
C SER A 741 -0.81 -45.35 47.69
N GLU A 742 0.37 -44.76 47.52
CA GLU A 742 1.34 -44.54 48.59
C GLU A 742 0.80 -43.56 49.64
N ILE A 743 0.24 -42.43 49.22
CA ILE A 743 -0.37 -41.44 50.13
C ILE A 743 -1.55 -42.07 50.89
N SER A 744 -2.39 -42.87 50.22
CA SER A 744 -3.50 -43.59 50.84
C SER A 744 -3.01 -44.58 51.91
N ASN A 745 -1.97 -45.36 51.61
CA ASN A 745 -1.40 -46.33 52.55
C ASN A 745 -0.81 -45.63 53.79
N THR A 746 -0.17 -44.48 53.62
CA THR A 746 0.37 -43.66 54.72
C THR A 746 -0.74 -43.09 55.60
N PHE A 747 -1.87 -42.66 55.01
CA PHE A 747 -3.03 -42.18 55.77
C PHE A 747 -3.66 -43.32 56.60
N GLN A 748 -3.83 -44.50 56.01
CA GLN A 748 -4.38 -45.66 56.70
C GLN A 748 -3.50 -46.13 57.87
N ARG A 749 -2.17 -46.17 57.70
CA ARG A 749 -1.22 -46.52 58.77
C ARG A 749 -1.26 -45.56 59.96
N ASN A 750 -1.61 -44.31 59.73
CA ASN A 750 -1.74 -43.27 60.76
C ASN A 750 -3.18 -43.05 61.23
N GLY A 751 -4.09 -44.01 60.95
CA GLY A 751 -5.46 -43.99 61.46
C GLY A 751 -6.41 -42.99 60.78
N VAL A 752 -6.03 -42.41 59.64
CA VAL A 752 -6.88 -41.50 58.86
C VAL A 752 -7.60 -42.27 57.76
N ASN A 753 -8.93 -42.39 57.88
CA ASN A 753 -9.77 -43.09 56.90
C ASN A 753 -10.46 -42.08 55.97
N LEU A 754 -9.91 -41.89 54.78
CA LEU A 754 -10.49 -41.07 53.71
C LEU A 754 -10.87 -41.97 52.53
N ASP A 755 -12.03 -41.73 51.93
CA ASP A 755 -12.41 -42.41 50.69
C ASP A 755 -11.55 -41.92 49.51
N GLU A 756 -11.49 -42.73 48.46
CA GLU A 756 -10.64 -42.48 47.29
C GLU A 756 -10.97 -41.15 46.59
N ASN A 757 -12.25 -40.77 46.55
CA ASN A 757 -12.69 -39.52 45.93
C ASN A 757 -12.24 -38.30 46.74
N ALA A 758 -12.28 -38.38 48.07
CA ALA A 758 -11.79 -37.34 48.96
C ALA A 758 -10.27 -37.17 48.83
N LEU A 759 -9.52 -38.27 48.79
CA LEU A 759 -8.07 -38.24 48.58
C LEU A 759 -7.69 -37.62 47.23
N GLN A 760 -8.33 -38.05 46.15
CA GLN A 760 -8.10 -37.49 44.82
C GLN A 760 -8.45 -36.01 44.74
N SER A 761 -9.48 -35.58 45.46
CA SER A 761 -9.87 -34.17 45.52
C SER A 761 -8.83 -33.32 46.25
N ILE A 762 -8.21 -33.82 47.33
CA ILE A 762 -7.09 -33.15 48.02
C ILE A 762 -5.88 -33.04 47.08
N ILE A 763 -5.46 -34.15 46.46
CA ILE A 763 -4.29 -34.18 45.58
C ILE A 763 -4.49 -33.22 44.41
N ARG A 764 -5.64 -33.28 43.73
CA ARG A 764 -5.93 -32.41 42.58
C ARG A 764 -5.96 -30.94 42.96
N PHE A 765 -6.56 -30.62 44.11
CA PHE A 765 -6.65 -29.25 44.60
C PHE A 765 -5.25 -28.67 44.90
N LEU A 766 -4.43 -29.39 45.67
CA LEU A 766 -3.08 -28.94 46.03
C LEU A 766 -2.16 -28.87 44.79
N LEU A 767 -2.24 -29.86 43.90
CA LEU A 767 -1.47 -29.88 42.65
C LEU A 767 -1.77 -28.67 41.76
N LEU A 768 -3.05 -28.35 41.56
CA LEU A 768 -3.45 -27.18 40.76
C LEU A 768 -3.02 -25.87 41.42
N THR A 769 -3.17 -25.79 42.74
CA THR A 769 -2.78 -24.62 43.53
C THR A 769 -1.28 -24.35 43.40
N PHE A 770 -0.43 -25.34 43.71
CA PHE A 770 1.02 -25.20 43.62
C PHE A 770 1.50 -25.00 42.18
N ARG A 771 0.92 -25.69 41.20
CA ARG A 771 1.27 -25.44 39.79
C ARG A 771 0.93 -24.01 39.36
N SER A 772 -0.24 -23.51 39.72
CA SER A 772 -0.65 -22.13 39.40
C SER A 772 0.23 -21.10 40.08
N ALA A 773 0.58 -21.34 41.35
CA ALA A 773 1.47 -20.48 42.13
C ALA A 773 2.88 -20.44 41.53
N GLY A 774 3.42 -21.59 41.12
CA GLY A 774 4.72 -21.69 40.47
C GLY A 774 4.77 -21.00 39.11
N LYS A 775 3.72 -21.14 38.28
CA LYS A 775 3.64 -20.42 36.98
C LYS A 775 3.55 -18.91 37.13
N SER A 776 2.94 -18.43 38.20
CA SER A 776 2.72 -16.99 38.43
C SER A 776 3.79 -16.38 39.35
N ASN A 777 4.84 -17.14 39.68
CA ASN A 777 5.91 -16.79 40.62
C ASN A 777 5.41 -16.16 41.93
N LEU A 778 4.39 -16.75 42.55
CA LEU A 778 3.82 -16.22 43.80
C LEU A 778 4.74 -16.46 44.99
N SER A 779 4.88 -15.43 45.84
CA SER A 779 5.51 -15.56 47.16
C SER A 779 4.69 -16.48 48.08
N ALA A 780 5.29 -16.94 49.17
CA ALA A 780 4.58 -17.77 50.14
C ALA A 780 3.48 -16.99 50.86
N GLU A 781 3.70 -15.69 51.11
CA GLU A 781 2.71 -14.76 51.67
C GLU A 781 1.51 -14.62 50.74
N ASP A 782 1.75 -14.38 49.44
CA ASP A 782 0.68 -14.22 48.45
C ASP A 782 -0.11 -15.52 48.25
N LEU A 783 0.57 -16.67 48.28
CA LEU A 783 -0.09 -17.96 48.13
C LEU A 783 -1.02 -18.26 49.31
N VAL A 784 -0.55 -18.03 50.54
CA VAL A 784 -1.36 -18.24 51.74
C VAL A 784 -2.53 -17.25 51.79
N SER A 785 -2.28 -15.98 51.47
CA SER A 785 -3.34 -14.96 51.41
C SER A 785 -4.45 -15.36 50.42
N LYS A 786 -4.09 -15.84 49.22
CA LYS A 786 -5.07 -16.33 48.24
C LYS A 786 -5.81 -17.60 48.69
N LEU A 787 -5.17 -18.48 49.46
CA LEU A 787 -5.82 -19.66 50.02
C LEU A 787 -6.82 -19.29 51.13
N GLU A 788 -6.49 -18.30 51.94
CA GLU A 788 -7.37 -17.75 52.99
C GLU A 788 -8.58 -17.00 52.37
N GLU A 789 -8.36 -16.21 51.33
CA GLU A 789 -9.44 -15.58 50.55
C GLU A 789 -10.37 -16.61 49.91
N GLY A 790 -9.80 -17.71 49.41
CA GLY A 790 -10.55 -18.80 48.78
C GLY A 790 -11.38 -19.65 49.74
N CYS A 791 -10.96 -19.77 51.01
CA CYS A 791 -11.73 -20.47 52.04
C CYS A 791 -11.33 -20.07 53.47
N SER A 792 -12.23 -19.43 54.21
CA SER A 792 -11.95 -19.00 55.59
C SER A 792 -11.85 -20.14 56.63
N LYS A 793 -11.99 -21.41 56.21
CA LYS A 793 -11.98 -22.61 57.10
C LYS A 793 -10.64 -23.35 57.15
N TRP A 794 -9.59 -22.80 56.55
CA TRP A 794 -8.27 -23.40 56.61
C TRP A 794 -7.75 -23.51 58.05
N PRO A 795 -7.23 -24.68 58.48
CA PRO A 795 -6.49 -24.76 59.73
C PRO A 795 -5.21 -23.93 59.64
N LYS A 796 -4.96 -23.09 60.64
CA LYS A 796 -3.74 -22.25 60.71
C LYS A 796 -2.46 -23.07 60.60
N ALA A 797 -2.44 -24.27 61.19
CA ALA A 797 -1.31 -25.20 61.10
C ALA A 797 -1.04 -25.65 59.65
N SER A 798 -2.08 -25.92 58.85
CA SER A 798 -1.95 -26.29 57.44
C SER A 798 -1.45 -25.13 56.58
N LEU A 799 -1.93 -23.90 56.83
CA LEU A 799 -1.43 -22.71 56.12
C LEU A 799 0.03 -22.43 56.46
N GLN A 800 0.43 -22.63 57.72
CA GLN A 800 1.83 -22.50 58.13
C GLN A 800 2.74 -23.55 57.47
N VAL A 801 2.25 -24.77 57.28
CA VAL A 801 2.94 -25.81 56.49
C VAL A 801 3.10 -25.36 55.03
N VAL A 802 2.04 -24.86 54.40
CA VAL A 802 2.10 -24.34 53.02
C VAL A 802 3.08 -23.18 52.92
N HIS A 803 3.03 -22.20 53.84
CA HIS A 803 3.96 -21.07 53.87
C HIS A 803 5.41 -21.55 53.95
N THR A 804 5.71 -22.43 54.90
CA THR A 804 7.07 -22.92 55.15
C THR A 804 7.61 -23.75 53.98
N LEU A 805 6.79 -24.65 53.43
CA LEU A 805 7.16 -25.47 52.29
C LEU A 805 7.34 -24.63 51.02
N TRP A 806 6.41 -23.72 50.75
CA TRP A 806 6.43 -22.90 49.54
C TRP A 806 7.57 -21.87 49.57
N THR A 807 7.91 -21.33 50.75
CA THR A 807 9.09 -20.46 50.91
C THR A 807 10.38 -21.17 50.48
N LYS A 808 10.50 -22.47 50.79
CA LYS A 808 11.70 -23.26 50.47
C LYS A 808 11.68 -23.85 49.05
N GLN A 809 10.53 -24.36 48.63
CA GLN A 809 10.41 -25.19 47.42
C GLN A 809 9.75 -24.46 46.24
N GLY A 810 9.03 -23.37 46.49
CA GLY A 810 8.34 -22.56 45.49
C GLY A 810 9.24 -22.04 44.37
N PRO A 811 10.44 -21.49 44.67
CA PRO A 811 11.39 -21.07 43.64
C PRO A 811 11.85 -22.21 42.71
N LEU A 812 12.03 -23.42 43.25
CA LEU A 812 12.40 -24.61 42.48
C LEU A 812 11.24 -25.12 41.61
N VAL A 813 10.01 -25.03 42.11
CA VAL A 813 8.82 -25.31 41.29
C VAL A 813 8.70 -24.27 40.18
N HIS A 814 8.93 -22.99 40.46
CA HIS A 814 8.91 -21.93 39.46
C HIS A 814 9.96 -22.16 38.37
N SER A 815 11.22 -22.41 38.74
CA SER A 815 12.30 -22.69 37.78
C SER A 815 12.00 -23.91 36.92
N GLN A 816 11.39 -24.97 37.48
CA GLN A 816 11.00 -26.14 36.70
C GLN A 816 9.81 -25.86 35.78
N GLN A 817 8.85 -25.02 36.20
CA GLN A 817 7.73 -24.62 35.34
C GLN A 817 8.20 -23.68 34.21
N GLU A 818 9.20 -22.82 34.44
CA GLU A 818 9.88 -22.04 33.39
C GLU A 818 10.68 -22.95 32.46
N ALA A 819 11.42 -23.92 32.98
CA ALA A 819 12.13 -24.92 32.18
C ALA A 819 11.16 -25.77 31.35
N GLN A 820 10.00 -26.17 31.88
CA GLN A 820 8.94 -26.85 31.11
C GLN A 820 8.30 -25.94 30.06
N ALA A 821 8.17 -24.63 30.33
CA ALA A 821 7.73 -23.66 29.33
C ALA A 821 8.78 -23.47 28.22
N MET A 822 10.08 -23.57 28.52
CA MET A 822 11.17 -23.62 27.54
C MET A 822 11.24 -24.97 26.78
N LEU A 823 10.98 -26.10 27.45
CA LEU A 823 10.91 -27.44 26.84
C LEU A 823 9.62 -27.67 26.03
N SER A 824 8.69 -26.71 26.06
CA SER A 824 7.49 -26.69 25.20
C SER A 824 7.79 -26.16 23.79
N ILE A 825 9.05 -25.84 23.48
CA ILE A 825 9.50 -25.65 22.10
C ILE A 825 9.52 -27.05 21.46
N GLY A 826 8.58 -27.30 20.56
CA GLY A 826 8.56 -28.56 19.82
C GLY A 826 9.90 -28.84 19.12
N LYS A 827 10.16 -30.12 18.83
CA LYS A 827 11.37 -30.54 18.12
C LYS A 827 11.39 -29.93 16.73
N LEU A 828 12.40 -29.14 16.40
CA LEU A 828 12.62 -28.68 15.03
C LEU A 828 12.88 -29.92 14.14
N VAL A 829 11.95 -30.21 13.24
CA VAL A 829 11.99 -31.35 12.32
C VAL A 829 12.69 -30.98 11.03
N ASP A 830 12.39 -29.79 10.51
CA ASP A 830 12.95 -29.29 9.27
C ASP A 830 13.01 -27.76 9.31
N MET A 831 13.96 -27.20 8.57
CA MET A 831 14.23 -25.77 8.51
C MET A 831 14.59 -25.41 7.08
N GLN A 832 13.69 -24.68 6.43
CA GLN A 832 13.88 -24.20 5.06
C GLN A 832 14.07 -22.69 5.09
N TRP A 833 14.95 -22.19 4.24
CA TRP A 833 15.18 -20.77 4.12
C TRP A 833 15.34 -20.38 2.65
N LYS A 834 14.95 -19.14 2.34
CA LYS A 834 15.17 -18.53 1.03
C LYS A 834 15.54 -17.06 1.17
N LEU A 835 16.46 -16.62 0.33
CA LEU A 835 16.79 -15.21 0.17
C LEU A 835 15.81 -14.57 -0.81
N GLY A 836 15.02 -13.61 -0.33
CA GLY A 836 14.08 -12.83 -1.12
C GLY A 836 14.57 -11.40 -1.30
N MET A 837 14.16 -10.78 -2.40
CA MET A 837 14.37 -9.35 -2.67
C MET A 837 13.01 -8.74 -2.95
N ALA A 838 12.63 -7.71 -2.20
CA ALA A 838 11.46 -6.91 -2.53
C ALA A 838 11.82 -5.96 -3.68
N VAL A 839 10.91 -5.79 -4.64
CA VAL A 839 11.07 -4.83 -5.75
C VAL A 839 10.02 -3.74 -5.57
N SER A 840 10.42 -2.47 -5.61
CA SER A 840 9.51 -1.33 -5.44
C SER A 840 9.05 -0.71 -6.76
N SER A 841 7.83 -0.17 -6.78
CA SER A 841 7.37 0.85 -7.73
C SER A 841 7.41 2.25 -7.10
N ASP A 842 7.15 3.26 -7.92
CA ASP A 842 7.38 4.70 -7.72
C ASP A 842 6.73 5.31 -6.46
N THR A 843 5.73 4.63 -5.89
CA THR A 843 4.97 5.08 -4.72
C THR A 843 5.47 4.55 -3.38
N CYS A 844 6.42 3.60 -3.35
CA CYS A 844 6.96 3.04 -2.09
C CYS A 844 8.50 2.94 -2.12
N ARG A 845 9.19 4.05 -1.88
CA ARG A 845 10.65 4.19 -2.04
C ARG A 845 11.52 3.50 -0.97
N SER A 846 10.95 2.67 -0.11
CA SER A 846 11.63 2.13 1.09
C SER A 846 11.63 0.60 1.18
N LEU A 847 11.84 -0.13 0.08
CA LEU A 847 11.92 -1.59 0.10
C LEU A 847 13.06 -2.17 -0.77
N ASN A 848 14.27 -1.63 -0.65
CA ASN A 848 15.50 -2.18 -1.28
C ASN A 848 16.31 -3.09 -0.34
N SER A 849 15.68 -3.72 0.66
CA SER A 849 16.41 -4.58 1.58
C SER A 849 16.20 -6.06 1.23
N PRO A 850 17.26 -6.82 0.89
CA PRO A 850 17.17 -8.27 0.86
C PRO A 850 16.73 -8.79 2.24
N PHE A 851 15.87 -9.80 2.25
CA PHE A 851 15.39 -10.43 3.47
C PHE A 851 15.45 -11.95 3.33
N VAL A 852 15.64 -12.63 4.45
CA VAL A 852 15.64 -14.08 4.52
C VAL A 852 14.30 -14.52 5.09
N SER A 853 13.55 -15.30 4.32
CA SER A 853 12.31 -15.92 4.77
C SER A 853 12.62 -17.32 5.28
N MET A 854 12.19 -17.61 6.50
CA MET A 854 12.47 -18.85 7.22
C MET A 854 11.17 -19.60 7.45
N LEU A 855 11.17 -20.90 7.17
CA LEU A 855 10.07 -21.81 7.50
C LEU A 855 10.60 -22.90 8.43
N LEU A 856 10.08 -22.93 9.65
CA LEU A 856 10.38 -23.95 10.64
C LEU A 856 9.24 -24.96 10.70
N LYS A 857 9.58 -26.24 10.56
CA LYS A 857 8.68 -27.36 10.84
C LYS A 857 8.96 -27.87 12.24
N ILE A 858 8.01 -27.72 13.14
CA ILE A 858 8.16 -27.98 14.57
C ILE A 858 7.21 -29.12 14.95
N ALA A 859 7.75 -30.21 15.49
CA ALA A 859 6.96 -31.29 16.08
C ALA A 859 6.72 -30.98 17.55
N GLU A 860 5.49 -30.63 17.89
CA GLU A 860 5.09 -30.40 19.28
C GLU A 860 5.21 -31.69 20.10
N PRO A 861 5.33 -31.61 21.44
CA PRO A 861 5.38 -32.79 22.31
C PRO A 861 4.17 -33.72 22.18
N SER A 862 3.05 -33.23 21.62
CA SER A 862 1.85 -34.00 21.28
C SER A 862 2.02 -34.91 20.05
N GLY A 863 3.12 -34.80 19.32
CA GLY A 863 3.35 -35.44 18.02
C GLY A 863 2.74 -34.67 16.84
N GLN A 864 2.01 -33.58 17.10
CA GLN A 864 1.45 -32.71 16.07
C GLN A 864 2.55 -31.86 15.42
N ILE A 865 2.58 -31.83 14.10
CA ILE A 865 3.53 -31.00 13.35
C ILE A 865 2.88 -29.63 13.11
N SER A 866 3.52 -28.57 13.58
CA SER A 866 3.17 -27.18 13.29
C SER A 866 4.25 -26.51 12.45
N HIS A 867 3.84 -25.56 11.62
CA HIS A 867 4.76 -24.79 10.79
C HIS A 867 4.76 -23.35 11.28
N LYS A 868 5.94 -22.74 11.37
CA LYS A 868 6.12 -21.34 11.75
C LYS A 868 6.98 -20.66 10.70
N SER A 869 6.46 -19.58 10.11
CA SER A 869 7.19 -18.75 9.17
C SER A 869 7.45 -17.38 9.78
N PHE A 870 8.63 -16.82 9.49
CA PHE A 870 8.98 -15.44 9.83
C PHE A 870 10.06 -14.92 8.87
N GLU A 871 10.17 -13.60 8.79
CA GLU A 871 11.11 -12.90 7.90
C GLU A 871 12.14 -12.13 8.73
N LEU A 872 13.39 -12.16 8.28
CA LEU A 872 14.51 -11.47 8.91
C LEU A 872 15.22 -10.60 7.87
N THR A 873 15.60 -9.39 8.24
CA THR A 873 16.58 -8.61 7.45
C THR A 873 17.94 -9.34 7.41
N ILE A 874 18.80 -9.04 6.43
CA ILE A 874 20.14 -9.64 6.36
C ILE A 874 20.94 -9.50 7.68
N PRO A 875 20.98 -8.33 8.35
CA PRO A 875 21.69 -8.21 9.63
C PRO A 875 21.07 -9.06 10.75
N GLN A 876 19.73 -9.16 10.80
CA GLN A 876 19.04 -10.01 11.76
C GLN A 876 19.30 -11.50 11.49
N PHE A 877 19.34 -11.92 10.22
CA PHE A 877 19.68 -13.29 9.85
C PHE A 877 21.14 -13.63 10.18
N GLN A 878 22.08 -12.70 9.96
CA GLN A 878 23.48 -12.87 10.34
C GLN A 878 23.64 -13.03 11.86
N ASN A 879 22.90 -12.23 12.65
CA ASN A 879 22.89 -12.35 14.10
C ASN A 879 22.24 -13.67 14.56
N PHE A 880 21.11 -14.03 13.95
CA PHE A 880 20.43 -15.31 14.20
C PHE A 880 21.33 -16.51 13.90
N HIS A 881 22.02 -16.53 12.75
CA HIS A 881 23.00 -17.56 12.41
C HIS A 881 24.16 -17.62 13.41
N LYS A 882 24.68 -16.48 13.87
CA LYS A 882 25.74 -16.43 14.88
C LYS A 882 25.27 -17.07 16.20
N GLN A 883 24.08 -16.71 16.67
CA GLN A 883 23.49 -17.31 17.88
C GLN A 883 23.24 -18.81 17.69
N PHE A 884 22.75 -19.24 16.52
CA PHE A 884 22.52 -20.66 16.24
C PHE A 884 23.83 -21.46 16.23
N LYS A 885 24.93 -20.86 15.73
CA LYS A 885 26.26 -21.46 15.74
C LYS A 885 26.84 -21.56 17.16
N GLU A 886 26.62 -20.54 17.99
CA GLU A 886 26.97 -20.57 19.41
C GLU A 886 26.17 -21.65 20.16
N MET A 887 24.86 -21.77 19.89
CA MET A 887 24.01 -22.82 20.45
C MET A 887 24.42 -24.22 19.99
N ALA A 888 24.76 -24.40 18.71
CA ALA A 888 25.24 -25.67 18.18
C ALA A 888 26.58 -26.09 18.80
N ALA A 889 27.51 -25.15 18.99
CA ALA A 889 28.79 -25.41 19.65
C ALA A 889 28.61 -25.86 21.11
N VAL A 890 27.63 -25.29 21.82
CA VAL A 890 27.28 -25.72 23.19
C VAL A 890 26.68 -27.13 23.19
N LEU A 891 25.86 -27.48 22.19
CA LEU A 891 25.25 -28.82 22.07
C LEU A 891 26.23 -29.92 21.65
N GLU A 892 27.29 -29.60 20.90
CA GLU A 892 28.36 -30.56 20.55
C GLU A 892 29.32 -30.84 21.72
N THR A 893 29.31 -30.01 22.76
CA THR A 893 30.17 -30.19 23.96
C THR A 893 29.50 -30.95 25.11
N VAL A 894 28.29 -31.49 24.92
CA VAL A 894 27.52 -32.24 25.94
C VAL A 894 27.44 -33.72 25.62
#